data_AF-A0A0W0Y6G5-F1
#
_entry.id   AF-A0A0W0Y6G5-F1
#
_cell.length_a   1.000
_cell.length_b   1.000
_cell.length_c   1.000
_cell.angle_alpha   90.00
_cell.angle_beta   90.00
_cell.angle_gamma   90.00
#
_symmetry.space_group_name_H-M   'P 1'
#
loop_
_entity.id
_entity.type
_entity.pdbx_description
1 polymer ?
#
loop_
_entity_poly.entity_id
_entity_poly.type
_entity_poly.pdbx_seq_one_letter_code
_entity_poly.pdbx_strand_id
1 'polypeptide(L)'
;MSLAENIKKYIDSKDDVAAYNRIKKGFFSDVLEQLENGKLSAESLSRKISELSKEERDALFYKRSRGKPSISSKAAQIISDIYVYYLGIPIRDLSLAVLVAEGLTDTNFNRICQHPYDAWLKSPFRLSRQVWLQRQLLSDLKLRVPELVNTEILETGLKNGLDDGTVRLGDSFLTVMKRAPRFLTVLINKLYKQYQGEERELEFTESLTREILPLLDERDEEHAERNQQLLISLVQTDVPILTALTKARPRFFLSLNQSAQKDVLNALSFEETTALEASLTDYLKKVDPVIAAHGLDEISSFLSGEKGSQEQSGSDSVLISLRDHIKIRQGEKAASFVHSAQARKALLAIRTYLQLNPDDYKSHVFSELASRIRNEKEISVEMLQDILASADLPRLFAKWSGPTRSRAAGLMSQLFSIASLGESLSPAEQQRMVTEGELPLVLDKEDKLNTVINNHIEQSLMDPLKARSSLLGRTVESELSVYKTMANLGQYNLGKNSQRAEVIYQQFLIKKGIAIAERQDHPVFDTQGHVLLEVRLTQEDMDEIIGQITEGNDTNGSLEKLAAAMGVERITETTFCNLDVSFHPRLRRQFLAYVEASAGQAVNPSVIIHESYKSLLEEKSITSHLEELFEKGEQGSIIPLQEEMTMHASLALRAIERLLIQKNLLNANESLFSTEEKQQLFEQINKTVMLRYHAALRDSIARKGALVVADLNKELDGTRKKLSSEVRELLRDAMREKLSHADNLDDYQTAIKELKKDHFTSTTGSALDYLHTDASNQLVMRVSATEETAHNKQKGANRQAFRAIARNRYNPQEDTVAAFKHQAVDARVPSIAVLGETDAIRDVADKLAVDVARLQNKNPGYRRPVVYNLLTSLYRRISDNGPGANQQRESARLILQGAHLYNKEQLNASRLDSLVYVQNIPVNQHTLQLDPAAFDDVTREATLMTQMAMVSSLIHYRTHLPPSLSESLARAHERLQSNYFNYLNTEMAGCPFYKDSLSGKESLGYFEMMRGEWKNAVIQPSGNDLHALVAQVLLKALANGDYRNEQFGMLMQSLSIFIEPTSMAGCKSANERYQAVAGRVALLWSMAEPAEYSSKPKKELLASLEAYVNEAVPMKEIQKKLDVAYNCSILYGGACYHSHADQGGPSKLEKTDNPDGKLGFFDFNTNIAESGYVDRLVQKNASSMQAHKLAKVMVEEFSNDFASYTAARDQELHLL
;
A
#
# COMPACT_ATOMS: atom_id res chain seq x y z
N MET A 1 8.41 42.38 31.19
CA MET A 1 7.35 43.35 30.84
C MET A 1 6.74 42.91 29.53
N SER A 2 5.42 42.85 29.47
CA SER A 2 4.74 42.59 28.20
C SER A 2 5.01 43.75 27.23
N LEU A 3 4.93 43.48 25.93
CA LEU A 3 5.09 44.53 24.92
C LEU A 3 4.09 45.69 25.14
N ALA A 4 2.86 45.36 25.54
CA ALA A 4 1.82 46.34 25.88
C ALA A 4 2.23 47.22 27.07
N GLU A 5 2.77 46.65 28.15
CA GLU A 5 3.29 47.43 29.29
C GLU A 5 4.44 48.37 28.88
N ASN A 6 5.33 47.90 27.99
CA ASN A 6 6.44 48.70 27.49
C ASN A 6 5.95 49.90 26.66
N ILE A 7 4.94 49.68 25.81
CA ILE A 7 4.32 50.73 25.00
C ILE A 7 3.56 51.71 25.91
N LYS A 8 2.77 51.20 26.88
CA LYS A 8 2.04 52.02 27.85
C LYS A 8 2.96 52.93 28.67
N LYS A 9 4.04 52.37 29.24
CA LYS A 9 5.08 53.15 29.93
C LYS A 9 5.72 54.19 29.02
N TYR A 10 5.90 53.88 27.73
CA TYR A 10 6.44 54.82 26.78
C TYR A 10 5.48 55.97 26.50
N ILE A 11 4.18 55.70 26.34
CA ILE A 11 3.11 56.71 26.18
C ILE A 11 3.06 57.62 27.42
N ASP A 12 3.02 57.04 28.62
CA ASP A 12 2.94 57.78 29.90
C ASP A 12 4.16 58.69 30.12
N SER A 13 5.30 58.36 29.52
CA SER A 13 6.52 59.17 29.59
C SER A 13 6.55 60.40 28.65
N LYS A 14 5.44 60.70 27.95
CA LYS A 14 5.35 61.82 26.99
C LYS A 14 4.39 62.89 27.50
N ASP A 15 4.89 64.12 27.61
CA ASP A 15 4.07 65.31 27.86
C ASP A 15 3.33 65.76 26.60
N ASP A 16 2.25 66.54 26.76
CA ASP A 16 1.50 67.12 25.64
C ASP A 16 2.05 68.50 25.22
N VAL A 17 3.17 68.94 25.81
CA VAL A 17 3.75 70.28 25.61
C VAL A 17 4.52 70.35 24.29
N ALA A 18 5.36 69.34 23.99
CA ALA A 18 6.14 69.32 22.76
C ALA A 18 5.35 68.69 21.60
N ALA A 19 5.34 69.35 20.42
CA ALA A 19 4.65 68.84 19.23
C ALA A 19 5.05 67.40 18.84
N TYR A 20 6.34 67.06 18.94
CA TYR A 20 6.82 65.70 18.66
C TYR A 20 6.41 64.67 19.72
N ASN A 21 6.14 65.08 20.97
CA ASN A 21 5.64 64.18 22.00
C ASN A 21 4.18 63.83 21.75
N ARG A 22 3.36 64.80 21.29
CA ARG A 22 1.97 64.55 20.89
C ARG A 22 1.87 63.52 19.76
N ILE A 23 2.73 63.64 18.74
CA ILE A 23 2.80 62.67 17.63
C ILE A 23 3.20 61.27 18.12
N LYS A 24 4.23 61.17 18.98
CA LYS A 24 4.62 59.90 19.60
C LYS A 24 3.49 59.28 20.42
N LYS A 25 2.82 60.09 21.23
CA LYS A 25 1.73 59.66 22.10
C LYS A 25 0.56 59.14 21.27
N GLY A 26 0.11 59.88 20.25
CA GLY A 26 -0.93 59.44 19.33
C GLY A 26 -0.57 58.15 18.59
N PHE A 27 0.60 58.11 17.94
CA PHE A 27 1.04 56.93 17.20
C PHE A 27 1.08 55.66 18.07
N PHE A 28 1.70 55.75 19.24
CA PHE A 28 1.84 54.57 20.12
C PHE A 28 0.56 54.22 20.87
N SER A 29 -0.33 55.19 21.15
CA SER A 29 -1.68 54.89 21.64
C SER A 29 -2.46 54.06 20.64
N ASP A 30 -2.41 54.40 19.35
CA ASP A 30 -3.08 53.61 18.32
C ASP A 30 -2.45 52.22 18.16
N VAL A 31 -1.11 52.12 18.25
CA VAL A 31 -0.42 50.83 18.21
C VAL A 31 -0.78 49.98 19.43
N LEU A 32 -0.90 50.58 20.62
CA LEU A 32 -1.32 49.89 21.84
C LEU A 32 -2.78 49.42 21.71
N GLU A 33 -3.67 50.27 21.20
CA GLU A 33 -5.06 49.91 20.93
C GLU A 33 -5.14 48.75 19.92
N GLN A 34 -4.37 48.80 18.83
CA GLN A 34 -4.29 47.69 17.88
C GLN A 34 -3.73 46.42 18.53
N LEU A 35 -2.76 46.54 19.43
CA LEU A 35 -2.18 45.39 20.13
C LEU A 35 -3.21 44.75 21.09
N GLU A 36 -3.88 45.57 21.91
CA GLU A 36 -4.88 45.12 22.90
C GLU A 36 -6.14 44.55 22.22
N ASN A 37 -6.53 45.13 21.08
CA ASN A 37 -7.64 44.62 20.26
C ASN A 37 -7.24 43.47 19.34
N GLY A 38 -5.97 43.02 19.37
CA GLY A 38 -5.49 41.93 18.53
C GLY A 38 -5.53 42.24 17.02
N LYS A 39 -5.43 43.51 16.63
CA LYS A 39 -5.41 44.00 15.24
C LYS A 39 -4.02 44.44 14.75
N LEU A 40 -3.00 44.33 15.61
CA LEU A 40 -1.63 44.69 15.25
C LEU A 40 -0.99 43.62 14.35
N SER A 41 -0.62 44.01 13.13
CA SER A 41 0.00 43.16 12.11
C SER A 41 1.14 43.90 11.40
N ALA A 42 1.89 43.20 10.55
CA ALA A 42 2.92 43.83 9.74
C ALA A 42 2.32 44.88 8.81
N GLU A 43 1.16 44.60 8.23
CA GLU A 43 0.45 45.53 7.36
C GLU A 43 -0.06 46.77 8.13
N SER A 44 -0.75 46.59 9.27
CA SER A 44 -1.33 47.73 9.98
C SER A 44 -0.26 48.67 10.56
N LEU A 45 0.83 48.12 11.09
CA LEU A 45 1.97 48.93 11.56
C LEU A 45 2.69 49.61 10.40
N SER A 46 2.97 48.88 9.30
CA SER A 46 3.67 49.43 8.15
C SER A 46 2.86 50.51 7.45
N ARG A 47 1.54 50.33 7.35
CA ARG A 47 0.62 51.31 6.76
C ARG A 47 0.60 52.59 7.59
N LYS A 48 0.50 52.45 8.91
CA LYS A 48 0.61 53.61 9.83
C LYS A 48 1.93 54.35 9.67
N ILE A 49 3.04 53.65 9.44
CA ILE A 49 4.35 54.29 9.23
C ILE A 49 4.43 54.97 7.84
N SER A 50 3.86 54.37 6.79
CA SER A 50 3.85 54.95 5.44
C SER A 50 2.92 56.16 5.30
N GLU A 51 1.85 56.22 6.09
CA GLU A 51 0.89 57.34 6.11
C GLU A 51 1.45 58.59 6.81
N LEU A 52 2.55 58.48 7.55
CA LEU A 52 3.19 59.63 8.17
C LEU A 52 3.80 60.55 7.12
N SER A 53 3.44 61.83 7.17
CA SER A 53 4.21 62.87 6.49
C SER A 53 5.68 62.85 6.95
N LYS A 54 6.56 63.47 6.16
CA LYS A 54 7.98 63.57 6.52
C LYS A 54 8.16 64.26 7.88
N GLU A 55 7.39 65.31 8.13
CA GLU A 55 7.41 66.09 9.36
C GLU A 55 6.95 65.26 10.56
N GLU A 56 5.89 64.48 10.41
CA GLU A 56 5.39 63.59 11.46
C GLU A 56 6.34 62.43 11.74
N ARG A 57 6.95 61.87 10.70
CA ARG A 57 7.96 60.82 10.82
C ARG A 57 9.20 61.33 11.54
N ASP A 58 9.70 62.50 11.15
CA ASP A 58 10.85 63.13 11.79
C ASP A 58 10.56 63.40 13.28
N ALA A 59 9.34 63.82 13.60
CA ALA A 59 8.86 64.01 14.96
C ALA A 59 8.73 62.69 15.74
N LEU A 60 8.18 61.63 15.13
CA LEU A 60 8.03 60.30 15.73
C LEU A 60 9.38 59.73 16.16
N PHE A 61 10.41 59.88 15.33
CA PHE A 61 11.75 59.35 15.59
C PHE A 61 12.73 60.38 16.17
N TYR A 62 12.25 61.58 16.53
CA TYR A 62 13.07 62.66 17.06
C TYR A 62 13.76 62.26 18.37
N LYS A 63 15.08 62.50 18.47
CA LYS A 63 15.85 62.30 19.70
C LYS A 63 16.49 63.62 20.14
N ARG A 64 16.02 64.17 21.26
CA ARG A 64 16.45 65.47 21.80
C ARG A 64 17.98 65.61 21.91
N SER A 65 18.67 64.56 22.35
CA SER A 65 20.13 64.56 22.50
C SER A 65 20.91 64.64 21.18
N ARG A 66 20.26 64.44 20.03
CA ARG A 66 20.89 64.52 18.69
C ARG A 66 20.30 65.62 17.82
N GLY A 67 19.22 66.27 18.24
CA GLY A 67 18.54 67.32 17.48
C GLY A 67 17.89 66.88 16.16
N LYS A 68 17.83 65.57 15.87
CA LYS A 68 17.33 65.02 14.61
C LYS A 68 16.73 63.60 14.79
N PRO A 69 16.00 63.06 13.79
CA PRO A 69 15.52 61.68 13.81
C PRO A 69 16.67 60.69 13.99
N SER A 70 16.46 59.62 14.76
CA SER A 70 17.51 58.64 15.03
C SER A 70 16.96 57.24 15.26
N ILE A 71 17.65 56.23 14.70
CA ILE A 71 17.45 54.81 15.01
C ILE A 71 17.61 54.49 16.50
N SER A 72 18.38 55.32 17.23
CA SER A 72 18.59 55.18 18.67
C SER A 72 17.51 55.86 19.51
N SER A 73 16.47 56.42 18.89
CA SER A 73 15.29 56.94 19.61
C SER A 73 14.51 55.78 20.20
N LYS A 74 13.89 55.99 21.37
CA LYS A 74 13.11 54.93 22.02
C LYS A 74 11.90 54.50 21.17
N ALA A 75 11.31 55.42 20.38
CA ALA A 75 10.29 55.09 19.38
C ALA A 75 10.80 54.09 18.33
N ALA A 76 11.96 54.37 17.72
CA ALA A 76 12.55 53.47 16.72
C ALA A 76 12.87 52.08 17.31
N GLN A 77 13.35 52.04 18.55
CA GLN A 77 13.63 50.78 19.25
C GLN A 77 12.35 49.99 19.55
N ILE A 78 11.27 50.64 20.03
CA ILE A 78 9.99 49.95 20.27
C ILE A 78 9.41 49.43 18.95
N ILE A 79 9.46 50.21 17.86
CA ILE A 79 9.01 49.75 16.54
C ILE A 79 9.84 48.55 16.06
N SER A 80 11.17 48.59 16.25
CA SER A 80 12.04 47.46 15.95
C SER A 80 11.68 46.23 16.79
N ASP A 81 11.41 46.39 18.09
CA ASP A 81 11.01 45.29 18.97
C ASP A 81 9.68 44.67 18.53
N ILE A 82 8.70 45.49 18.10
CA ILE A 82 7.43 45.01 17.57
C ILE A 82 7.68 44.18 16.30
N TYR A 83 8.42 44.72 15.34
CA TYR A 83 8.72 43.97 14.11
C TYR A 83 9.47 42.67 14.41
N VAL A 84 10.53 42.71 15.22
CA VAL A 84 11.43 41.56 15.43
C VAL A 84 10.80 40.50 16.31
N TYR A 85 10.28 40.87 17.48
CA TYR A 85 9.86 39.90 18.50
C TYR A 85 8.37 39.55 18.39
N TYR A 86 7.52 40.51 18.02
CA TYR A 86 6.07 40.29 17.95
C TYR A 86 5.62 39.79 16.57
N LEU A 87 6.17 40.37 15.49
CA LEU A 87 5.81 40.04 14.10
C LEU A 87 6.81 39.12 13.40
N GLY A 88 7.99 38.87 14.01
CA GLY A 88 9.01 37.97 13.45
C GLY A 88 9.77 38.49 12.24
N ILE A 89 9.75 39.79 12.01
CA ILE A 89 10.33 40.49 10.85
C ILE A 89 11.69 41.09 11.25
N PRO A 90 12.80 40.62 10.65
CA PRO A 90 14.13 41.10 10.99
C PRO A 90 14.34 42.50 10.41
N ILE A 91 14.17 43.53 11.24
CA ILE A 91 14.59 44.88 10.91
C ILE A 91 15.95 45.14 11.55
N ARG A 92 16.99 45.17 10.73
CA ARG A 92 18.37 45.50 11.14
C ARG A 92 18.58 47.02 11.14
N ASP A 93 19.67 47.47 11.75
CA ASP A 93 20.00 48.90 11.88
C ASP A 93 19.94 49.69 10.57
N LEU A 94 20.39 49.10 9.46
CA LEU A 94 20.32 49.75 8.14
C LEU A 94 18.87 49.92 7.67
N SER A 95 18.05 48.88 7.79
CA SER A 95 16.62 48.93 7.44
C SER A 95 15.84 49.86 8.37
N LEU A 96 16.19 49.89 9.65
CA LEU A 96 15.63 50.84 10.61
C LEU A 96 16.06 52.28 10.30
N ALA A 97 17.29 52.48 9.83
CA ALA A 97 17.78 53.80 9.42
C ALA A 97 17.03 54.33 8.20
N VAL A 98 16.80 53.47 7.20
CA VAL A 98 15.96 53.79 6.04
C VAL A 98 14.53 54.08 6.48
N LEU A 99 13.93 53.25 7.33
CA LEU A 99 12.58 53.48 7.86
C LEU A 99 12.46 54.81 8.59
N VAL A 100 13.46 55.17 9.41
CA VAL A 100 13.49 56.43 10.15
C VAL A 100 13.67 57.64 9.22
N ALA A 101 14.55 57.54 8.22
CA ALA A 101 14.89 58.66 7.34
C ALA A 101 13.86 58.88 6.22
N GLU A 102 13.47 57.80 5.55
CA GLU A 102 12.73 57.81 4.30
C GLU A 102 11.29 57.28 4.45
N GLY A 103 11.00 56.58 5.53
CA GLY A 103 9.73 55.87 5.71
C GLY A 103 9.74 54.51 5.01
N LEU A 104 8.56 54.03 4.62
CA LEU A 104 8.42 52.78 3.87
C LEU A 104 8.05 53.10 2.42
N THR A 105 8.92 52.69 1.50
CA THR A 105 8.58 52.64 0.07
C THR A 105 7.63 51.47 -0.20
N ASP A 106 6.83 51.53 -1.28
CA ASP A 106 5.92 50.44 -1.66
C ASP A 106 6.63 49.09 -1.76
N THR A 107 7.86 49.08 -2.28
CA THR A 107 8.69 47.87 -2.36
C THR A 107 9.03 47.30 -0.98
N ASN A 108 9.42 48.15 -0.02
CA ASN A 108 9.76 47.70 1.33
C ASN A 108 8.52 47.33 2.14
N PHE A 109 7.42 48.06 1.95
CA PHE A 109 6.11 47.73 2.51
C PHE A 109 5.69 46.32 2.09
N ASN A 110 5.67 46.03 0.78
CA ASN A 110 5.30 44.71 0.26
C ASN A 110 6.23 43.61 0.78
N ARG A 111 7.54 43.87 0.85
CA ARG A 111 8.52 42.91 1.37
C ARG A 111 8.33 42.61 2.86
N ILE A 112 8.01 43.62 3.67
CA ILE A 112 7.73 43.46 5.11
C ILE A 112 6.45 42.66 5.30
N CYS A 113 5.38 42.98 4.58
CA CYS A 113 4.10 42.28 4.66
C CYS A 113 4.20 40.81 4.19
N GLN A 114 5.07 40.51 3.21
CA GLN A 114 5.27 39.14 2.72
C GLN A 114 6.18 38.29 3.62
N HIS A 115 7.00 38.93 4.46
CA HIS A 115 8.03 38.25 5.24
C HIS A 115 7.52 37.13 6.16
N PRO A 116 6.39 37.26 6.89
CA PRO A 116 5.86 36.16 7.70
C PRO A 116 5.60 34.89 6.90
N TYR A 117 5.06 35.01 5.68
CA TYR A 117 4.85 33.88 4.79
C TYR A 117 6.17 33.30 4.26
N ASP A 118 7.09 34.15 3.78
CA ASP A 118 8.41 33.69 3.31
C ASP A 118 9.20 32.97 4.41
N ALA A 119 9.08 33.45 5.65
CA ALA A 119 9.73 32.86 6.81
C ALA A 119 9.08 31.53 7.20
N TRP A 120 7.75 31.41 7.07
CA TRP A 120 7.04 30.15 7.23
C TRP A 120 7.43 29.15 6.13
N LEU A 121 7.48 29.55 4.86
CA LEU A 121 7.89 28.68 3.74
C LEU A 121 9.27 28.04 3.96
N LYS A 122 10.21 28.77 4.56
CA LYS A 122 11.56 28.27 4.86
C LYS A 122 11.60 27.31 6.05
N SER A 123 10.63 27.36 6.95
CA SER A 123 10.63 26.60 8.21
C SER A 123 9.21 26.41 8.73
N PRO A 124 8.37 25.64 8.02
CA PRO A 124 6.93 25.58 8.27
C PRO A 124 6.57 24.95 9.62
N PHE A 125 7.48 24.17 10.21
CA PHE A 125 7.30 23.50 11.51
C PHE A 125 7.65 24.35 12.73
N ARG A 126 8.34 25.49 12.55
CA ARG A 126 8.72 26.31 13.70
C ARG A 126 7.48 27.01 14.24
N LEU A 127 7.11 26.69 15.48
CA LEU A 127 5.98 27.27 16.19
C LEU A 127 5.88 28.79 16.02
N SER A 128 6.98 29.50 16.24
CA SER A 128 7.02 30.96 16.10
C SER A 128 6.68 31.45 14.69
N ARG A 129 7.12 30.72 13.65
CA ARG A 129 6.87 31.06 12.24
C ARG A 129 5.40 30.86 11.88
N GLN A 130 4.78 29.79 12.38
CA GLN A 130 3.34 29.56 12.22
C GLN A 130 2.52 30.66 12.88
N VAL A 131 2.84 30.99 14.14
CA VAL A 131 2.15 32.05 14.90
C VAL A 131 2.23 33.40 14.20
N TRP A 132 3.40 33.78 13.68
CA TRP A 132 3.56 35.06 12.97
C TRP A 132 2.71 35.14 11.70
N LEU A 133 2.69 34.07 10.89
CA LEU A 133 1.86 34.00 9.69
C LEU A 133 0.36 34.04 10.07
N GLN A 134 -0.06 33.23 11.02
CA GLN A 134 -1.47 33.17 11.46
C GLN A 134 -1.97 34.51 12.00
N ARG A 135 -1.15 35.26 12.75
CA ARG A 135 -1.50 36.62 13.20
C ARG A 135 -1.68 37.59 12.03
N GLN A 136 -0.78 37.52 11.04
CA GLN A 136 -0.91 38.35 9.85
C GLN A 136 -2.22 38.04 9.13
N LEU A 137 -2.54 36.77 8.95
CA LEU A 137 -3.77 36.33 8.28
C LEU A 137 -5.04 36.70 9.06
N LEU A 138 -5.06 36.57 10.39
CA LEU A 138 -6.18 37.04 11.23
C LEU A 138 -6.45 38.54 11.02
N SER A 139 -5.39 39.35 10.99
CA SER A 139 -5.51 40.78 10.69
C SER A 139 -6.03 41.03 9.28
N ASP A 140 -5.56 40.30 8.28
CA ASP A 140 -5.99 40.44 6.88
C ASP A 140 -7.49 40.08 6.73
N LEU A 141 -7.96 39.10 7.50
CA LEU A 141 -9.36 38.68 7.59
C LEU A 141 -10.22 39.58 8.50
N LYS A 142 -9.63 40.60 9.13
CA LYS A 142 -10.29 41.49 10.11
C LYS A 142 -10.85 40.76 11.35
N LEU A 143 -10.25 39.63 11.71
CA LEU A 143 -10.58 38.84 12.89
C LEU A 143 -9.68 39.20 14.08
N ARG A 144 -10.19 39.02 15.30
CA ARG A 144 -9.46 39.35 16.54
C ARG A 144 -8.40 38.28 16.84
N VAL A 145 -7.16 38.68 17.13
CA VAL A 145 -6.12 37.78 17.64
C VAL A 145 -6.40 37.41 19.11
N PRO A 146 -6.51 36.12 19.46
CA PRO A 146 -6.69 35.67 20.85
C PRO A 146 -5.50 36.00 21.74
N GLU A 147 -5.74 36.18 23.05
CA GLU A 147 -4.68 36.43 24.04
C GLU A 147 -3.75 35.21 24.23
N LEU A 148 -4.29 33.99 24.11
CA LEU A 148 -3.54 32.74 24.17
C LEU A 148 -2.95 32.42 22.81
N VAL A 149 -1.62 32.35 22.75
CA VAL A 149 -0.87 32.14 21.51
C VAL A 149 -0.52 30.66 21.36
N ASN A 150 -1.35 29.92 20.64
CA ASN A 150 -1.06 28.56 20.20
C ASN A 150 -1.01 28.47 18.65
N THR A 151 -0.85 27.27 18.10
CA THR A 151 -0.82 27.00 16.65
C THR A 151 -2.21 27.00 15.99
N GLU A 152 -3.26 27.34 16.72
CA GLU A 152 -4.66 27.17 16.30
C GLU A 152 -5.43 28.51 16.33
N ILE A 153 -4.72 29.63 16.48
CA ILE A 153 -5.33 30.95 16.67
C ILE A 153 -6.14 31.40 15.44
N LEU A 154 -5.67 31.08 14.23
CA LEU A 154 -6.32 31.51 12.99
C LEU A 154 -7.56 30.68 12.73
N GLU A 155 -7.45 29.37 12.91
CA GLU A 155 -8.52 28.41 12.68
C GLU A 155 -9.67 28.66 13.66
N THR A 156 -9.36 28.87 14.93
CA THR A 156 -10.35 29.22 15.97
C THR A 156 -11.03 30.57 15.69
N GLY A 157 -10.24 31.58 15.31
CA GLY A 157 -10.80 32.90 14.97
C GLY A 157 -11.70 32.84 13.74
N LEU A 158 -11.32 32.06 12.73
CA LEU A 158 -12.09 31.87 11.51
C LEU A 158 -13.36 31.04 11.76
N LYS A 159 -13.29 29.96 12.55
CA LYS A 159 -14.47 29.19 12.99
C LYS A 159 -15.49 30.10 13.66
N ASN A 160 -15.07 30.87 14.66
CA ASN A 160 -15.97 31.80 15.35
C ASN A 160 -16.61 32.79 14.38
N GLY A 161 -15.83 33.35 13.46
CA GLY A 161 -16.33 34.30 12.46
C GLY A 161 -17.26 33.70 11.41
N LEU A 162 -17.12 32.40 11.11
CA LEU A 162 -18.04 31.67 10.24
C LEU A 162 -19.31 31.31 11.02
N ASP A 163 -19.17 30.89 12.27
CA ASP A 163 -20.27 30.49 13.14
C ASP A 163 -21.19 31.67 13.48
N ASP A 164 -20.65 32.88 13.62
CA ASP A 164 -21.40 34.12 13.86
C ASP A 164 -21.80 34.88 12.58
N GLY A 165 -21.38 34.40 11.41
CA GLY A 165 -21.66 35.00 10.10
C GLY A 165 -20.93 36.32 9.82
N THR A 166 -19.93 36.70 10.61
CA THR A 166 -19.14 37.93 10.40
C THR A 166 -18.19 37.84 9.21
N VAL A 167 -17.79 36.63 8.82
CA VAL A 167 -16.99 36.39 7.60
C VAL A 167 -17.61 35.30 6.74
N ARG A 168 -17.32 35.35 5.44
CA ARG A 168 -17.68 34.30 4.48
C ARG A 168 -16.48 33.43 4.16
N LEU A 169 -16.73 32.14 3.93
CA LEU A 169 -15.67 31.16 3.70
C LEU A 169 -14.93 31.46 2.39
N GLY A 170 -15.66 31.74 1.31
CA GLY A 170 -15.09 32.08 0.01
C GLY A 170 -14.16 33.30 0.07
N ASP A 171 -14.61 34.39 0.67
CA ASP A 171 -13.83 35.64 0.79
C ASP A 171 -12.57 35.44 1.66
N SER A 172 -12.70 34.64 2.72
CA SER A 172 -11.59 34.32 3.61
C SER A 172 -10.51 33.51 2.90
N PHE A 173 -10.91 32.50 2.13
CA PHE A 173 -9.98 31.66 1.39
C PHE A 173 -9.30 32.39 0.25
N LEU A 174 -10.01 33.26 -0.47
CA LEU A 174 -9.39 34.13 -1.49
C LEU A 174 -8.37 35.09 -0.86
N THR A 175 -8.65 35.62 0.33
CA THR A 175 -7.72 36.47 1.07
C THR A 175 -6.46 35.70 1.47
N VAL A 176 -6.61 34.50 2.05
CA VAL A 176 -5.47 33.64 2.43
C VAL A 176 -4.70 33.19 1.20
N MET A 177 -5.36 32.82 0.11
CA MET A 177 -4.71 32.41 -1.13
C MET A 177 -3.84 33.51 -1.71
N LYS A 178 -4.33 34.76 -1.72
CA LYS A 178 -3.59 35.92 -2.19
C LYS A 178 -2.33 36.21 -1.35
N ARG A 179 -2.37 35.93 -0.04
CA ARG A 179 -1.29 36.26 0.91
C ARG A 179 -0.32 35.11 1.13
N ALA A 180 -0.85 33.90 1.25
CA ALA A 180 -0.17 32.70 1.69
C ALA A 180 -0.75 31.45 0.98
N PRO A 181 -0.60 31.33 -0.35
CA PRO A 181 -1.28 30.30 -1.14
C PRO A 181 -0.99 28.88 -0.66
N ARG A 182 0.27 28.56 -0.31
CA ARG A 182 0.63 27.22 0.20
C ARG A 182 0.13 26.93 1.62
N PHE A 183 -0.31 27.95 2.35
CA PHE A 183 -0.88 27.78 3.68
C PHE A 183 -2.38 27.46 3.62
N LEU A 184 -3.05 27.74 2.48
CA LEU A 184 -4.49 27.53 2.34
C LEU A 184 -4.90 26.08 2.60
N THR A 185 -4.20 25.10 2.03
CA THR A 185 -4.46 23.68 2.30
C THR A 185 -4.37 23.34 3.80
N VAL A 186 -3.35 23.86 4.47
CA VAL A 186 -3.16 23.65 5.93
C VAL A 186 -4.32 24.25 6.71
N LEU A 187 -4.76 25.46 6.34
CA LEU A 187 -5.89 26.14 6.95
C LEU A 187 -7.19 25.36 6.75
N ILE A 188 -7.48 24.90 5.52
CA ILE A 188 -8.69 24.13 5.21
C ILE A 188 -8.79 22.88 6.10
N ASN A 189 -7.73 22.06 6.13
CA ASN A 189 -7.75 20.81 6.89
C ASN A 189 -7.85 21.05 8.40
N LYS A 190 -7.12 22.04 8.93
CA LYS A 190 -7.22 22.34 10.36
C LYS A 190 -8.58 22.94 10.74
N LEU A 191 -9.18 23.76 9.88
CA LEU A 191 -10.52 24.30 10.10
C LEU A 191 -11.56 23.18 10.08
N TYR A 192 -11.50 22.27 9.11
CA TYR A 192 -12.35 21.09 9.06
C TYR A 192 -12.22 20.23 10.33
N LYS A 193 -11.00 20.02 10.83
CA LYS A 193 -10.75 19.31 12.11
C LYS A 193 -11.44 19.96 13.31
N GLN A 194 -11.66 21.28 13.31
CA GLN A 194 -12.40 21.92 14.40
C GLN A 194 -13.91 21.68 14.33
N TYR A 195 -14.45 21.32 13.17
CA TYR A 195 -15.84 20.91 13.01
C TYR A 195 -16.02 19.39 13.09
N GLN A 196 -14.94 18.61 13.04
CA GLN A 196 -14.99 17.15 13.02
C GLN A 196 -15.64 16.61 14.30
N GLY A 197 -16.70 15.80 14.15
CA GLY A 197 -17.48 15.26 15.26
C GLY A 197 -18.51 16.23 15.87
N GLU A 198 -18.65 17.44 15.33
CA GLU A 198 -19.76 18.35 15.66
C GLU A 198 -20.95 18.13 14.69
N GLU A 199 -22.19 18.47 15.08
CA GLU A 199 -23.36 18.43 14.18
C GLU A 199 -23.16 19.29 12.91
N ARG A 200 -22.26 20.28 12.97
CA ARG A 200 -21.97 21.24 11.90
C ARG A 200 -20.86 20.79 10.94
N GLU A 201 -20.31 19.58 11.10
CA GLU A 201 -19.31 19.03 10.17
C GLU A 201 -19.83 19.02 8.73
N LEU A 202 -21.07 18.55 8.54
CA LEU A 202 -21.72 18.50 7.24
C LEU A 202 -21.94 19.92 6.67
N GLU A 203 -22.44 20.85 7.50
CA GLU A 203 -22.68 22.24 7.12
C GLU A 203 -21.40 22.95 6.63
N PHE A 204 -20.25 22.65 7.24
CA PHE A 204 -18.96 23.15 6.79
C PHE A 204 -18.60 22.62 5.40
N THR A 205 -18.73 21.31 5.17
CA THR A 205 -18.44 20.72 3.85
C THR A 205 -19.41 21.20 2.76
N GLU A 206 -20.69 21.42 3.11
CA GLU A 206 -21.69 22.02 2.23
C GLU A 206 -21.36 23.48 1.91
N SER A 207 -20.92 24.26 2.90
CA SER A 207 -20.48 25.65 2.70
C SER A 207 -19.25 25.73 1.81
N LEU A 208 -18.31 24.80 1.97
CA LEU A 208 -17.14 24.67 1.11
C LEU A 208 -17.55 24.38 -0.35
N THR A 209 -18.41 23.38 -0.56
CA THR A 209 -18.88 23.04 -1.92
C THR A 209 -19.66 24.20 -2.55
N ARG A 210 -20.55 24.85 -1.80
CA ARG A 210 -21.39 25.96 -2.26
C ARG A 210 -20.60 27.24 -2.57
N GLU A 211 -19.62 27.60 -1.76
CA GLU A 211 -18.89 28.88 -1.92
C GLU A 211 -17.62 28.76 -2.75
N ILE A 212 -16.95 27.60 -2.73
CA ILE A 212 -15.63 27.44 -3.37
C ILE A 212 -15.75 26.84 -4.78
N LEU A 213 -16.63 25.85 -5.02
CA LEU A 213 -16.76 25.25 -6.36
C LEU A 213 -17.17 26.25 -7.46
N PRO A 214 -18.04 27.25 -7.21
CA PRO A 214 -18.35 28.26 -8.22
C PRO A 214 -17.14 29.12 -8.61
N LEU A 215 -16.16 29.27 -7.72
CA LEU A 215 -14.92 29.99 -8.02
C LEU A 215 -14.02 29.22 -9.00
N LEU A 216 -14.22 27.91 -9.16
CA LEU A 216 -13.51 27.03 -10.09
C LEU A 216 -14.21 26.93 -11.47
N ASP A 217 -14.88 28.00 -11.94
CA ASP A 217 -15.42 27.97 -13.31
C ASP A 217 -14.25 27.95 -14.31
N GLU A 218 -14.16 26.86 -15.07
CA GLU A 218 -13.11 26.62 -16.07
C GLU A 218 -13.27 27.54 -17.29
N ARG A 219 -14.42 28.21 -17.42
CA ARG A 219 -14.71 29.16 -18.52
C ARG A 219 -14.31 30.59 -18.20
N ASP A 220 -13.88 30.87 -16.98
CA ASP A 220 -13.45 32.20 -16.53
C ASP A 220 -11.94 32.39 -16.78
N GLU A 221 -11.59 32.75 -18.02
CA GLU A 221 -10.18 32.98 -18.43
C GLU A 221 -9.52 34.14 -17.65
N GLU A 222 -10.32 35.13 -17.20
CA GLU A 222 -9.83 36.28 -16.43
C GLU A 222 -9.21 35.85 -15.09
N HIS A 223 -9.65 34.71 -14.55
CA HIS A 223 -9.21 34.19 -13.26
C HIS A 223 -8.53 32.82 -13.34
N ALA A 224 -8.01 32.42 -14.50
CA ALA A 224 -7.41 31.10 -14.69
C ALA A 224 -6.29 30.79 -13.66
N GLU A 225 -5.39 31.74 -13.38
CA GLU A 225 -4.31 31.55 -12.40
C GLU A 225 -4.84 31.38 -10.97
N ARG A 226 -5.85 32.19 -10.59
CA ARG A 226 -6.54 32.10 -9.30
C ARG A 226 -7.17 30.71 -9.13
N ASN A 227 -7.90 30.26 -10.16
CA ASN A 227 -8.61 28.99 -10.14
C ASN A 227 -7.64 27.82 -10.07
N GLN A 228 -6.51 27.91 -10.78
CA GLN A 228 -5.45 26.91 -10.71
C GLN A 228 -4.82 26.81 -9.30
N GLN A 229 -4.52 27.94 -8.65
CA GLN A 229 -3.97 27.95 -7.29
C GLN A 229 -4.96 27.38 -6.26
N LEU A 230 -6.23 27.73 -6.39
CA LEU A 230 -7.30 27.20 -5.55
C LEU A 230 -7.46 25.70 -5.74
N LEU A 231 -7.46 25.23 -7.00
CA LEU A 231 -7.50 23.81 -7.34
C LEU A 231 -6.31 23.06 -6.71
N ILE A 232 -5.08 23.54 -6.88
CA ILE A 232 -3.88 22.96 -6.26
C ILE A 232 -4.04 22.83 -4.75
N SER A 233 -4.66 23.83 -4.10
CA SER A 233 -4.86 23.82 -2.66
C SER A 233 -5.92 22.78 -2.23
N LEU A 234 -7.02 22.69 -2.99
CA LEU A 234 -8.13 21.78 -2.71
C LEU A 234 -7.78 20.31 -2.92
N VAL A 235 -7.05 19.97 -4.00
CA VAL A 235 -6.68 18.57 -4.30
C VAL A 235 -5.70 17.95 -3.29
N GLN A 236 -5.23 18.75 -2.32
CA GLN A 236 -4.36 18.33 -1.22
C GLN A 236 -5.07 18.31 0.14
N THR A 237 -6.40 18.50 0.16
CA THR A 237 -7.20 18.51 1.39
C THR A 237 -7.51 17.09 1.89
N ASP A 238 -8.08 16.99 3.10
CA ASP A 238 -8.45 15.72 3.71
C ASP A 238 -9.56 14.99 2.89
N VAL A 239 -9.54 13.66 2.91
CA VAL A 239 -10.40 12.79 2.07
C VAL A 239 -11.90 13.14 2.16
N PRO A 240 -12.50 13.40 3.35
CA PRO A 240 -13.92 13.76 3.42
C PRO A 240 -14.27 15.03 2.63
N ILE A 241 -13.37 16.02 2.61
CA ILE A 241 -13.53 17.24 1.84
C ILE A 241 -13.47 16.93 0.35
N LEU A 242 -12.46 16.17 -0.09
CA LEU A 242 -12.33 15.74 -1.48
C LEU A 242 -13.58 14.98 -1.95
N THR A 243 -14.08 14.06 -1.12
CA THR A 243 -15.29 13.28 -1.39
C THR A 243 -16.51 14.19 -1.52
N ALA A 244 -16.71 15.16 -0.63
CA ALA A 244 -17.80 16.12 -0.72
C ALA A 244 -17.72 16.98 -2.00
N LEU A 245 -16.53 17.46 -2.36
CA LEU A 245 -16.29 18.22 -3.59
C LEU A 245 -16.58 17.37 -4.84
N THR A 246 -16.15 16.11 -4.85
CA THR A 246 -16.43 15.16 -5.94
C THR A 246 -17.92 14.84 -6.06
N LYS A 247 -18.64 14.63 -4.95
CA LYS A 247 -20.09 14.42 -4.97
C LYS A 247 -20.85 15.63 -5.55
N ALA A 248 -20.46 16.84 -5.14
CA ALA A 248 -21.09 18.07 -5.60
C ALA A 248 -20.75 18.41 -7.07
N ARG A 249 -19.52 18.13 -7.52
CA ARG A 249 -19.08 18.34 -8.91
C ARG A 249 -18.23 17.14 -9.35
N PRO A 250 -18.82 16.10 -9.97
CA PRO A 250 -18.13 14.88 -10.40
C PRO A 250 -16.82 15.12 -11.17
N ARG A 251 -16.77 16.15 -12.02
CA ARG A 251 -15.57 16.53 -12.79
C ARG A 251 -14.37 16.92 -11.93
N PHE A 252 -14.58 17.36 -10.69
CA PHE A 252 -13.49 17.63 -9.75
C PHE A 252 -12.61 16.40 -9.54
N PHE A 253 -13.18 15.19 -9.64
CA PHE A 253 -12.44 13.93 -9.57
C PHE A 253 -11.30 13.84 -10.60
N LEU A 254 -11.49 14.39 -11.81
CA LEU A 254 -10.49 14.38 -12.88
C LEU A 254 -9.27 15.27 -12.55
N SER A 255 -9.41 16.21 -11.60
CA SER A 255 -8.30 17.06 -11.15
C SER A 255 -7.47 16.44 -10.03
N LEU A 256 -7.98 15.39 -9.39
CA LEU A 256 -7.29 14.70 -8.30
C LEU A 256 -6.11 13.90 -8.85
N ASN A 257 -5.04 13.81 -8.07
CA ASN A 257 -3.98 12.85 -8.35
C ASN A 257 -4.48 11.42 -8.05
N GLN A 258 -3.86 10.40 -8.63
CA GLN A 258 -4.28 9.00 -8.51
C GLN A 258 -4.45 8.51 -7.05
N SER A 259 -3.62 9.00 -6.12
CA SER A 259 -3.76 8.63 -4.70
C SER A 259 -5.05 9.21 -4.11
N ALA A 260 -5.28 10.50 -4.31
CA ALA A 260 -6.48 11.19 -3.85
C ALA A 260 -7.75 10.65 -4.54
N GLN A 261 -7.67 10.29 -5.82
CA GLN A 261 -8.74 9.60 -6.54
C GLN A 261 -9.13 8.31 -5.82
N LYS A 262 -8.15 7.44 -5.53
CA LYS A 262 -8.39 6.18 -4.82
C LYS A 262 -8.98 6.41 -3.42
N ASP A 263 -8.46 7.37 -2.67
CA ASP A 263 -8.95 7.69 -1.33
C ASP A 263 -10.42 8.15 -1.38
N VAL A 264 -10.79 8.98 -2.36
CA VAL A 264 -12.18 9.38 -2.61
C VAL A 264 -13.03 8.16 -2.98
N LEU A 265 -12.58 7.30 -3.89
CA LEU A 265 -13.33 6.12 -4.32
C LEU A 265 -13.58 5.12 -3.17
N ASN A 266 -12.62 4.98 -2.25
CA ASN A 266 -12.76 4.17 -1.04
C ASN A 266 -13.76 4.78 -0.05
N ALA A 267 -13.91 6.11 -0.02
CA ALA A 267 -14.86 6.81 0.83
C ALA A 267 -16.29 6.82 0.24
N LEU A 268 -16.44 6.57 -1.05
CA LEU A 268 -17.74 6.47 -1.74
C LEU A 268 -18.35 5.07 -1.59
N SER A 269 -19.68 5.02 -1.46
CA SER A 269 -20.42 3.75 -1.57
C SER A 269 -20.29 3.15 -2.99
N PHE A 270 -20.72 1.91 -3.17
CA PHE A 270 -20.73 1.28 -4.50
C PHE A 270 -21.62 2.08 -5.47
N GLU A 271 -22.83 2.43 -5.05
CA GLU A 271 -23.80 3.21 -5.82
C GLU A 271 -23.25 4.60 -6.18
N GLU A 272 -22.55 5.23 -5.23
CA GLU A 272 -21.92 6.53 -5.45
C GLU A 272 -20.77 6.44 -6.45
N THR A 273 -19.95 5.38 -6.41
CA THR A 273 -18.89 5.16 -7.42
C THR A 273 -19.45 4.85 -8.81
N THR A 274 -20.55 4.10 -8.91
CA THR A 274 -21.25 3.86 -10.18
C THR A 274 -21.89 5.15 -10.72
N ALA A 275 -22.49 5.97 -9.86
CA ALA A 275 -23.06 7.26 -10.24
C ALA A 275 -21.97 8.24 -10.72
N LEU A 276 -20.81 8.25 -10.06
CA LEU A 276 -19.64 9.02 -10.48
C LEU A 276 -19.16 8.57 -11.88
N GLU A 277 -19.01 7.27 -12.10
CA GLU A 277 -18.62 6.70 -13.40
C GLU A 277 -19.62 7.06 -14.50
N ALA A 278 -20.92 6.91 -14.24
CA ALA A 278 -21.97 7.27 -15.18
C ALA A 278 -21.92 8.77 -15.54
N SER A 279 -21.74 9.64 -14.53
CA SER A 279 -21.64 11.09 -14.74
C SER A 279 -20.40 11.49 -15.57
N LEU A 280 -19.25 10.90 -15.27
CA LEU A 280 -18.03 11.17 -16.02
C LEU A 280 -18.05 10.55 -17.42
N THR A 281 -18.72 9.41 -17.60
CA THR A 281 -18.94 8.78 -18.91
C THR A 281 -19.85 9.65 -19.79
N ASP A 282 -20.92 10.21 -19.23
CA ASP A 282 -21.77 11.19 -19.94
C ASP A 282 -20.99 12.46 -20.31
N TYR A 283 -20.12 12.94 -19.41
CA TYR A 283 -19.20 14.02 -19.72
C TYR A 283 -18.26 13.67 -20.89
N LEU A 284 -17.65 12.48 -20.86
CA LEU A 284 -16.75 12.03 -21.92
C LEU A 284 -17.49 11.90 -23.26
N LYS A 285 -18.71 11.38 -23.28
CA LYS A 285 -19.57 11.33 -24.48
C LYS A 285 -19.85 12.72 -25.07
N LYS A 286 -19.95 13.76 -24.22
CA LYS A 286 -20.19 15.14 -24.65
C LYS A 286 -18.92 15.83 -25.18
N VAL A 287 -17.77 15.59 -24.56
CA VAL A 287 -16.51 16.27 -24.89
C VAL A 287 -15.70 15.53 -25.96
N ASP A 288 -15.80 14.20 -25.99
CA ASP A 288 -15.08 13.33 -26.91
C ASP A 288 -15.92 12.09 -27.30
N PRO A 289 -16.91 12.26 -28.18
CA PRO A 289 -17.83 11.18 -28.55
C PRO A 289 -17.13 10.03 -29.28
N VAL A 290 -16.00 10.30 -29.96
CA VAL A 290 -15.24 9.29 -30.69
C VAL A 290 -14.55 8.34 -29.70
N ILE A 291 -13.83 8.89 -28.72
CA ILE A 291 -13.20 8.06 -27.70
C ILE A 291 -14.22 7.39 -26.79
N ALA A 292 -15.33 8.06 -26.46
CA ALA A 292 -16.39 7.46 -25.66
C ALA A 292 -17.07 6.24 -26.32
N ALA A 293 -16.98 6.10 -27.65
CA ALA A 293 -17.54 4.96 -28.38
C ALA A 293 -16.75 3.66 -28.17
N HIS A 294 -15.49 3.75 -27.77
CA HIS A 294 -14.61 2.60 -27.53
C HIS A 294 -14.84 1.94 -26.15
N GLY A 295 -15.63 2.55 -25.27
CA GLY A 295 -15.84 2.02 -23.91
C GLY A 295 -14.58 2.12 -23.02
N LEU A 296 -14.76 2.04 -21.71
CA LEU A 296 -13.67 2.23 -20.75
C LEU A 296 -12.67 1.07 -20.74
N ASP A 297 -13.12 -0.15 -21.05
CA ASP A 297 -12.27 -1.34 -21.06
C ASP A 297 -11.28 -1.35 -22.23
N GLU A 298 -11.68 -0.90 -23.43
CA GLU A 298 -10.76 -0.77 -24.56
C GLU A 298 -9.73 0.33 -24.30
N ILE A 299 -10.17 1.46 -23.74
CA ILE A 299 -9.28 2.56 -23.35
C ILE A 299 -8.30 2.10 -22.27
N SER A 300 -8.79 1.38 -21.25
CA SER A 300 -7.94 0.82 -20.19
C SER A 300 -6.90 -0.15 -20.75
N SER A 301 -7.35 -1.10 -21.59
CA SER A 301 -6.47 -2.11 -22.23
C SER A 301 -5.40 -1.47 -23.12
N PHE A 302 -5.75 -0.38 -23.81
CA PHE A 302 -4.81 0.40 -24.60
C PHE A 302 -3.79 1.12 -23.69
N LEU A 303 -4.26 1.82 -22.66
CA LEU A 303 -3.40 2.57 -21.75
C LEU A 303 -2.52 1.68 -20.86
N SER A 304 -2.94 0.44 -20.60
CA SER A 304 -2.17 -0.56 -19.83
C SER A 304 -1.11 -1.30 -20.66
N GLY A 305 -1.14 -1.20 -21.99
CA GLY A 305 -0.21 -1.91 -22.88
C GLY A 305 -0.36 -3.44 -22.82
N GLU A 306 -1.55 -3.94 -22.46
CA GLU A 306 -1.77 -5.38 -22.21
C GLU A 306 -1.81 -6.24 -23.48
N LYS A 307 -2.04 -5.66 -24.66
CA LYS A 307 -2.05 -6.42 -25.92
C LYS A 307 -0.65 -6.67 -26.49
N GLY A 308 -0.08 -7.81 -26.10
CA GLY A 308 1.04 -8.42 -26.81
C GLY A 308 0.63 -8.90 -28.21
N SER A 309 1.26 -8.34 -29.24
CA SER A 309 1.62 -8.93 -30.54
C SER A 309 0.63 -9.74 -31.41
N GLN A 310 -0.63 -10.01 -31.07
CA GLN A 310 -1.49 -10.85 -31.95
C GLN A 310 -2.89 -10.35 -32.35
N GLU A 311 -3.43 -9.26 -31.80
CA GLU A 311 -4.66 -8.64 -32.35
C GLU A 311 -4.58 -7.10 -32.35
N GLN A 312 -4.03 -6.53 -33.43
CA GLN A 312 -3.75 -5.10 -33.57
C GLN A 312 -4.95 -4.25 -34.05
N SER A 313 -6.02 -4.84 -34.59
CA SER A 313 -7.05 -4.06 -35.32
C SER A 313 -7.87 -3.07 -34.46
N GLY A 314 -8.12 -3.38 -33.18
CA GLY A 314 -8.87 -2.50 -32.26
C GLY A 314 -8.02 -1.48 -31.50
N SER A 315 -6.75 -1.80 -31.24
CA SER A 315 -5.82 -0.89 -30.54
C SER A 315 -5.38 0.27 -31.42
N ASP A 316 -5.30 0.05 -32.73
CA ASP A 316 -4.88 1.07 -33.69
C ASP A 316 -5.95 2.17 -33.85
N SER A 317 -7.24 1.86 -33.73
CA SER A 317 -8.32 2.86 -33.87
C SER A 317 -8.40 3.81 -32.66
N VAL A 318 -8.22 3.29 -31.44
CA VAL A 318 -8.14 4.11 -30.21
C VAL A 318 -6.90 5.00 -30.24
N LEU A 319 -5.75 4.46 -30.65
CA LEU A 319 -4.50 5.21 -30.78
C LEU A 319 -4.60 6.32 -31.84
N ILE A 320 -5.16 6.02 -33.02
CA ILE A 320 -5.39 7.00 -34.09
C ILE A 320 -6.32 8.10 -33.59
N SER A 321 -7.43 7.74 -32.94
CA SER A 321 -8.41 8.71 -32.44
C SER A 321 -7.82 9.62 -31.35
N LEU A 322 -7.06 9.06 -30.39
CA LEU A 322 -6.37 9.83 -29.35
C LEU A 322 -5.31 10.75 -29.94
N ARG A 323 -4.50 10.25 -30.88
CA ARG A 323 -3.46 11.04 -31.55
C ARG A 323 -4.08 12.24 -32.29
N ASP A 324 -5.12 11.99 -33.07
CA ASP A 324 -5.76 13.01 -33.88
C ASP A 324 -6.47 14.05 -32.97
N HIS A 325 -7.09 13.62 -31.88
CA HIS A 325 -7.69 14.52 -30.88
C HIS A 325 -6.65 15.41 -30.19
N ILE A 326 -5.57 14.82 -29.68
CA ILE A 326 -4.46 15.55 -29.05
C ILE A 326 -3.88 16.56 -30.04
N LYS A 327 -3.70 16.18 -31.30
CA LYS A 327 -3.21 17.08 -32.34
C LYS A 327 -4.16 18.26 -32.56
N ILE A 328 -5.46 18.02 -32.66
CA ILE A 328 -6.49 19.06 -32.85
C ILE A 328 -6.50 20.03 -31.65
N ARG A 329 -6.45 19.53 -30.42
CA ARG A 329 -6.44 20.38 -29.21
C ARG A 329 -5.17 21.18 -29.03
N GLN A 330 -4.02 20.60 -29.36
CA GLN A 330 -2.75 21.30 -29.23
C GLN A 330 -2.55 22.35 -30.33
N GLY A 331 -3.10 22.14 -31.53
CA GLY A 331 -3.06 23.12 -32.63
C GLY A 331 -1.68 23.74 -32.84
N GLU A 332 -1.62 25.06 -32.94
CA GLU A 332 -0.36 25.83 -33.09
C GLU A 332 0.59 25.72 -31.88
N LYS A 333 0.09 25.37 -30.68
CA LYS A 333 0.94 25.21 -29.50
C LYS A 333 1.90 24.03 -29.65
N ALA A 334 1.49 22.95 -30.33
CA ALA A 334 2.38 21.81 -30.61
C ALA A 334 3.60 22.23 -31.43
N ALA A 335 3.39 23.04 -32.47
CA ALA A 335 4.47 23.60 -33.29
C ALA A 335 5.43 24.44 -32.44
N SER A 336 4.90 25.32 -31.58
CA SER A 336 5.72 26.17 -30.70
C SER A 336 6.63 25.36 -29.75
N PHE A 337 6.18 24.17 -29.29
CA PHE A 337 6.99 23.29 -28.45
C PHE A 337 8.13 22.64 -29.21
N VAL A 338 7.88 22.20 -30.45
CA VAL A 338 8.92 21.66 -31.35
C VAL A 338 9.96 22.74 -31.66
N HIS A 339 9.51 23.94 -32.02
CA HIS A 339 10.39 25.09 -32.27
C HIS A 339 11.24 25.45 -31.04
N SER A 340 10.63 25.49 -29.85
CA SER A 340 11.36 25.73 -28.60
C SER A 340 12.40 24.65 -28.28
N ALA A 341 12.15 23.40 -28.70
CA ALA A 341 13.10 22.30 -28.55
C ALA A 341 14.26 22.41 -29.57
N GLN A 342 13.96 22.77 -30.82
CA GLN A 342 14.96 23.06 -31.86
C GLN A 342 15.87 24.22 -31.43
N ALA A 343 15.29 25.32 -30.94
CA ALA A 343 16.03 26.48 -30.43
C ALA A 343 16.99 26.09 -29.30
N ARG A 344 16.54 25.29 -28.32
CA ARG A 344 17.41 24.79 -27.24
C ARG A 344 18.57 23.95 -27.76
N LYS A 345 18.32 23.03 -28.69
CA LYS A 345 19.37 22.21 -29.33
C LYS A 345 20.37 23.09 -30.09
N ALA A 346 19.88 24.07 -30.84
CA ALA A 346 20.70 25.01 -31.60
C ALA A 346 21.58 25.88 -30.67
N LEU A 347 21.01 26.43 -29.60
CA LEU A 347 21.76 27.20 -28.61
C LEU A 347 22.84 26.37 -27.90
N LEU A 348 22.55 25.10 -27.61
CA LEU A 348 23.55 24.18 -27.05
C LEU A 348 24.68 23.90 -28.05
N ALA A 349 24.38 23.66 -29.32
CA ALA A 349 25.36 23.46 -30.37
C ALA A 349 26.26 24.71 -30.55
N ILE A 350 25.66 25.90 -30.61
CA ILE A 350 26.39 27.17 -30.69
C ILE A 350 27.26 27.38 -29.45
N ARG A 351 26.72 27.18 -28.24
CA ARG A 351 27.50 27.30 -26.99
C ARG A 351 28.69 26.37 -26.97
N THR A 352 28.49 25.12 -27.40
CA THR A 352 29.56 24.11 -27.47
C THR A 352 30.64 24.54 -28.46
N TYR A 353 30.27 25.08 -29.61
CA TYR A 353 31.21 25.64 -30.58
C TYR A 353 31.98 26.85 -30.05
N LEU A 354 31.31 27.80 -29.37
CA LEU A 354 31.94 28.98 -28.79
C LEU A 354 32.94 28.63 -27.67
N GLN A 355 32.69 27.54 -26.91
CA GLN A 355 33.64 27.02 -25.91
C GLN A 355 34.94 26.49 -26.53
N LEU A 356 34.97 26.22 -27.83
CA LEU A 356 36.18 25.82 -28.55
C LEU A 356 37.04 27.00 -29.02
N ASN A 357 36.75 28.21 -28.52
CA ASN A 357 37.45 29.47 -28.78
C ASN A 357 37.69 29.71 -30.28
N PRO A 358 36.64 29.85 -31.10
CA PRO A 358 36.79 30.27 -32.49
C PRO A 358 37.30 31.73 -32.57
N ASP A 359 37.81 32.15 -33.72
CA ASP A 359 38.26 33.54 -33.90
C ASP A 359 37.13 34.57 -33.67
N ASP A 360 37.50 35.81 -33.38
CA ASP A 360 36.56 36.88 -32.97
C ASP A 360 35.41 37.08 -33.96
N TYR A 361 35.70 36.94 -35.26
CA TYR A 361 34.70 37.09 -36.30
C TYR A 361 33.64 35.98 -36.25
N LYS A 362 34.08 34.71 -36.20
CA LYS A 362 33.15 33.57 -36.05
C LYS A 362 32.40 33.61 -34.72
N SER A 363 33.07 34.03 -33.65
CA SER A 363 32.46 34.20 -32.32
C SER A 363 31.32 35.22 -32.36
N HIS A 364 31.51 36.34 -33.06
CA HIS A 364 30.49 37.37 -33.22
C HIS A 364 29.27 36.86 -33.99
N VAL A 365 29.47 36.28 -35.18
CA VAL A 365 28.39 35.75 -36.05
C VAL A 365 27.51 34.74 -35.30
N PHE A 366 28.11 33.76 -34.62
CA PHE A 366 27.32 32.75 -33.91
C PHE A 366 26.72 33.28 -32.59
N SER A 367 27.32 34.28 -31.95
CA SER A 367 26.71 34.95 -30.79
C SER A 367 25.48 35.76 -31.16
N GLU A 368 25.52 36.42 -32.33
CA GLU A 368 24.39 37.13 -32.91
C GLU A 368 23.25 36.17 -33.25
N LEU A 369 23.53 35.09 -33.97
CA LEU A 369 22.54 34.03 -34.25
C LEU A 369 21.95 33.45 -32.95
N ALA A 370 22.77 33.19 -31.93
CA ALA A 370 22.29 32.73 -30.62
C ALA A 370 21.44 33.78 -29.88
N SER A 371 21.64 35.08 -30.13
CA SER A 371 20.77 36.14 -29.60
C SER A 371 19.44 36.16 -30.33
N ARG A 372 19.46 36.03 -31.66
CA ARG A 372 18.25 36.00 -32.50
C ARG A 372 17.37 34.79 -32.17
N ILE A 373 17.95 33.60 -32.07
CA ILE A 373 17.26 32.37 -31.62
C ILE A 373 16.64 32.53 -30.23
N ARG A 374 17.30 33.24 -29.30
CA ARG A 374 16.75 33.50 -27.95
C ARG A 374 15.54 34.43 -27.98
N ASN A 375 15.56 35.43 -28.84
CA ASN A 375 14.50 36.43 -28.96
C ASN A 375 13.27 35.84 -29.66
N GLU A 376 13.49 35.15 -30.78
CA GLU A 376 12.42 34.56 -31.59
C GLU A 376 11.92 33.22 -31.02
N LYS A 377 12.70 32.58 -30.13
CA LYS A 377 12.43 31.27 -29.50
C LYS A 377 12.32 30.11 -30.48
N GLU A 378 12.81 30.29 -31.69
CA GLU A 378 12.84 29.29 -32.75
C GLU A 378 14.14 29.39 -33.57
N ILE A 379 14.35 28.41 -34.44
CA ILE A 379 15.42 28.42 -35.44
C ILE A 379 14.80 28.01 -36.78
N SER A 380 15.03 28.80 -37.82
CA SER A 380 14.50 28.56 -39.15
C SER A 380 15.63 28.56 -40.19
N VAL A 381 15.38 27.95 -41.35
CA VAL A 381 16.36 27.94 -42.46
C VAL A 381 16.55 29.37 -42.98
N GLU A 382 15.50 30.18 -42.94
CA GLU A 382 15.50 31.59 -43.31
C GLU A 382 16.43 32.41 -42.40
N MET A 383 16.40 32.18 -41.09
CA MET A 383 17.36 32.81 -40.16
C MET A 383 18.81 32.43 -40.47
N LEU A 384 19.05 31.15 -40.82
CA LEU A 384 20.40 30.70 -41.19
C LEU A 384 20.83 31.33 -42.52
N GLN A 385 19.91 31.42 -43.48
CA GLN A 385 20.12 32.05 -44.77
C GLN A 385 20.44 33.54 -44.62
N ASP A 386 19.73 34.27 -43.73
CA ASP A 386 20.00 35.67 -43.41
C ASP A 386 21.40 35.87 -42.80
N ILE A 387 21.80 34.98 -41.88
CA ILE A 387 23.13 35.01 -41.28
C ILE A 387 24.22 34.73 -42.32
N LEU A 388 23.99 33.80 -43.25
CA LEU A 388 24.93 33.53 -44.33
C LEU A 388 25.02 34.70 -45.32
N ALA A 389 23.89 35.32 -45.66
CA ALA A 389 23.82 36.46 -46.57
C ALA A 389 24.51 37.72 -46.03
N SER A 390 24.51 37.90 -44.70
CA SER A 390 25.15 39.03 -44.02
C SER A 390 26.63 38.78 -43.64
N ALA A 391 27.11 37.55 -43.75
CA ALA A 391 28.48 37.18 -43.37
C ALA A 391 29.48 37.21 -44.55
N ASP A 392 30.70 37.65 -44.27
CA ASP A 392 31.90 37.34 -45.07
C ASP A 392 32.19 35.83 -45.05
N LEU A 393 31.71 35.12 -46.07
CA LEU A 393 31.80 33.65 -46.20
C LEU A 393 33.25 33.13 -46.22
N PRO A 394 34.19 33.72 -47.01
CA PRO A 394 35.60 33.34 -46.95
C PRO A 394 36.19 33.38 -45.54
N ARG A 395 35.81 34.38 -44.73
CA ARG A 395 36.27 34.52 -43.34
C ARG A 395 35.53 33.59 -42.38
N LEU A 396 34.21 33.43 -42.53
CA LEU A 396 33.37 32.58 -41.69
C LEU A 396 33.78 31.10 -41.79
N PHE A 397 34.15 30.64 -42.98
CA PHE A 397 34.52 29.24 -43.23
C PHE A 397 36.02 29.00 -43.41
N ALA A 398 36.87 30.01 -43.16
CA ALA A 398 38.32 29.88 -43.29
C ALA A 398 38.89 28.70 -42.49
N LYS A 399 39.51 27.74 -43.19
CA LYS A 399 40.33 26.65 -42.64
C LYS A 399 41.33 26.15 -43.69
N TRP A 400 42.55 25.81 -43.26
CA TRP A 400 43.63 25.35 -44.14
C TRP A 400 43.31 24.06 -44.92
N SER A 401 42.48 23.18 -44.34
CA SER A 401 42.05 21.92 -44.96
C SER A 401 40.89 22.06 -45.95
N GLY A 402 40.54 23.28 -46.35
CA GLY A 402 39.36 23.59 -47.18
C GLY A 402 38.15 24.06 -46.35
N PRO A 403 37.31 24.94 -46.92
CA PRO A 403 36.29 25.66 -46.16
C PRO A 403 35.08 24.80 -45.76
N THR A 404 34.77 23.74 -46.53
CA THR A 404 33.76 22.71 -46.18
C THR A 404 34.16 21.84 -44.99
N ARG A 405 35.45 21.77 -44.65
CA ARG A 405 35.95 21.06 -43.47
C ARG A 405 36.06 21.95 -42.23
N SER A 406 35.60 23.20 -42.30
CA SER A 406 35.67 24.13 -41.16
C SER A 406 34.72 23.72 -40.04
N ARG A 407 35.09 24.01 -38.79
CA ARG A 407 34.19 23.76 -37.64
C ARG A 407 32.90 24.59 -37.74
N ALA A 408 33.00 25.79 -38.34
CA ALA A 408 31.85 26.65 -38.64
C ALA A 408 30.92 26.02 -39.68
N ALA A 409 31.46 25.40 -40.74
CA ALA A 409 30.65 24.65 -41.71
C ALA A 409 29.97 23.44 -41.05
N GLY A 410 30.69 22.71 -40.18
CA GLY A 410 30.11 21.61 -39.40
C GLY A 410 28.98 22.05 -38.46
N LEU A 411 29.16 23.17 -37.75
CA LEU A 411 28.11 23.77 -36.94
C LEU A 411 26.92 24.22 -37.81
N MET A 412 27.16 24.89 -38.94
CA MET A 412 26.08 25.35 -39.82
C MET A 412 25.28 24.19 -40.42
N SER A 413 25.93 23.09 -40.81
CA SER A 413 25.25 21.87 -41.23
C SER A 413 24.43 21.24 -40.11
N GLN A 414 24.93 21.26 -38.87
CA GLN A 414 24.17 20.80 -37.71
C GLN A 414 22.96 21.70 -37.42
N LEU A 415 23.13 23.03 -37.50
CA LEU A 415 22.06 24.00 -37.31
C LEU A 415 21.00 23.91 -38.42
N PHE A 416 21.42 23.70 -39.67
CA PHE A 416 20.52 23.42 -40.78
C PHE A 416 19.70 22.17 -40.49
N SER A 417 20.34 21.07 -40.09
CA SER A 417 19.64 19.83 -39.72
C SER A 417 18.65 20.02 -38.57
N ILE A 418 18.99 20.85 -37.59
CA ILE A 418 18.07 21.21 -36.52
C ILE A 418 16.88 22.02 -37.07
N ALA A 419 17.13 23.01 -37.92
CA ALA A 419 16.11 23.91 -38.49
C ALA A 419 15.17 23.22 -39.50
N SER A 420 15.68 22.24 -40.25
CA SER A 420 14.97 21.47 -41.27
C SER A 420 14.34 20.17 -40.74
N LEU A 421 14.34 19.97 -39.41
CA LEU A 421 13.79 18.79 -38.75
C LEU A 421 14.46 17.46 -39.16
N GLY A 422 15.77 17.49 -39.39
CA GLY A 422 16.61 16.30 -39.55
C GLY A 422 17.20 16.10 -40.94
N GLU A 423 17.00 17.02 -41.89
CA GLU A 423 17.69 16.91 -43.18
C GLU A 423 19.19 17.15 -43.03
N SER A 424 19.98 16.46 -43.83
CA SER A 424 21.41 16.66 -43.92
C SER A 424 21.77 17.28 -45.26
N LEU A 425 22.65 18.29 -45.25
CA LEU A 425 23.20 18.84 -46.47
C LEU A 425 24.04 17.78 -47.19
N SER A 426 23.76 17.55 -48.46
CA SER A 426 24.65 16.77 -49.34
C SER A 426 26.00 17.47 -49.50
N PRO A 427 27.06 16.77 -49.93
CA PRO A 427 28.36 17.40 -50.18
C PRO A 427 28.29 18.58 -51.15
N ALA A 428 27.39 18.53 -52.14
CA ALA A 428 27.18 19.61 -53.10
C ALA A 428 26.50 20.83 -52.46
N GLU A 429 25.47 20.62 -51.63
CA GLU A 429 24.79 21.71 -50.92
C GLU A 429 25.67 22.31 -49.84
N GLN A 430 26.47 21.51 -49.14
CA GLN A 430 27.46 22.01 -48.19
C GLN A 430 28.52 22.87 -48.90
N GLN A 431 28.92 22.48 -50.12
CA GLN A 431 29.81 23.29 -50.94
C GLN A 431 29.15 24.63 -51.30
N ARG A 432 27.89 24.64 -51.76
CA ARG A 432 27.14 25.87 -52.08
C ARG A 432 26.90 26.77 -50.87
N MET A 433 26.55 26.21 -49.72
CA MET A 433 26.44 26.95 -48.45
C MET A 433 27.74 27.70 -48.12
N VAL A 434 28.89 27.08 -48.40
CA VAL A 434 30.19 27.63 -48.08
C VAL A 434 30.69 28.63 -49.13
N THR A 435 30.39 28.42 -50.41
CA THR A 435 30.87 29.30 -51.50
C THR A 435 29.90 30.41 -51.89
N GLU A 436 28.60 30.11 -51.87
CA GLU A 436 27.52 30.98 -52.33
C GLU A 436 26.67 31.52 -51.16
N GLY A 437 26.79 30.92 -49.97
CA GLY A 437 25.97 31.29 -48.81
C GLY A 437 24.55 30.76 -48.91
N GLU A 438 24.28 29.83 -49.83
CA GLU A 438 22.93 29.33 -50.11
C GLU A 438 22.65 28.00 -49.40
N LEU A 439 21.50 27.92 -48.72
CA LEU A 439 20.93 26.71 -48.17
C LEU A 439 19.79 26.19 -49.07
N PRO A 440 19.59 24.86 -49.14
CA PRO A 440 18.49 24.30 -49.91
C PRO A 440 17.14 24.67 -49.30
N LEU A 441 16.13 24.82 -50.17
CA LEU A 441 14.74 25.00 -49.76
C LEU A 441 14.23 23.69 -49.15
N VAL A 442 13.63 23.78 -47.96
CA VAL A 442 12.96 22.65 -47.32
C VAL A 442 11.53 22.59 -47.86
N LEU A 443 11.32 21.79 -48.89
CA LEU A 443 9.97 21.44 -49.35
C LEU A 443 9.30 20.57 -48.27
N ASP A 444 8.00 20.79 -48.04
CA ASP A 444 7.17 20.02 -47.10
C ASP A 444 7.51 20.20 -45.60
N LYS A 445 8.04 21.36 -45.21
CA LYS A 445 8.37 21.69 -43.80
C LYS A 445 7.17 21.49 -42.85
N GLU A 446 5.96 21.81 -43.31
CA GLU A 446 4.73 21.64 -42.53
C GLU A 446 4.36 20.16 -42.35
N ASP A 447 4.50 19.34 -43.40
CA ASP A 447 4.28 17.88 -43.31
C ASP A 447 5.34 17.21 -42.43
N LYS A 448 6.58 17.68 -42.46
CA LYS A 448 7.66 17.20 -41.56
C LYS A 448 7.41 17.60 -40.12
N LEU A 449 6.96 18.83 -39.88
CA LEU A 449 6.57 19.29 -38.56
C LEU A 449 5.41 18.45 -38.02
N ASN A 450 4.39 18.22 -38.84
CA ASN A 450 3.27 17.33 -38.53
C ASN A 450 3.72 15.90 -38.22
N THR A 451 4.66 15.36 -39.00
CA THR A 451 5.24 14.03 -38.76
C THR A 451 6.01 13.96 -37.44
N VAL A 452 6.81 14.99 -37.12
CA VAL A 452 7.54 15.08 -35.84
C VAL A 452 6.59 15.19 -34.66
N ILE A 453 5.53 15.98 -34.76
CA ILE A 453 4.49 16.10 -33.74
C ILE A 453 3.78 14.75 -33.54
N ASN A 454 3.34 14.11 -34.63
CA ASN A 454 2.70 12.80 -34.58
C ASN A 454 3.60 11.75 -33.92
N ASN A 455 4.86 11.67 -34.36
CA ASN A 455 5.85 10.76 -33.77
C ASN A 455 6.09 11.06 -32.29
N HIS A 456 6.10 12.32 -31.86
CA HIS A 456 6.22 12.67 -30.44
C HIS A 456 4.98 12.29 -29.64
N ILE A 457 3.77 12.49 -30.18
CA ILE A 457 2.52 12.08 -29.54
C ILE A 457 2.50 10.56 -29.40
N GLU A 458 2.78 9.81 -30.47
CA GLU A 458 2.85 8.34 -30.45
C GLU A 458 3.93 7.83 -29.50
N GLN A 459 5.12 8.42 -29.51
CA GLN A 459 6.17 8.11 -28.52
C GLN A 459 5.70 8.41 -27.10
N SER A 460 4.88 9.43 -26.89
CA SER A 460 4.34 9.76 -25.57
C SER A 460 3.24 8.82 -25.10
N LEU A 461 2.46 8.28 -26.02
CA LEU A 461 1.48 7.24 -25.76
C LEU A 461 2.17 5.90 -25.43
N MET A 462 3.24 5.56 -26.17
CA MET A 462 3.93 4.26 -26.06
C MET A 462 5.05 4.23 -25.01
N ASP A 463 5.65 5.38 -24.69
CA ASP A 463 6.74 5.53 -23.71
C ASP A 463 6.57 6.84 -22.90
N PRO A 464 5.68 6.85 -21.89
CA PRO A 464 5.40 8.03 -21.07
C PRO A 464 6.63 8.58 -20.35
N LEU A 465 7.64 7.75 -20.05
CA LEU A 465 8.88 8.18 -19.37
C LEU A 465 9.76 9.04 -20.29
N LYS A 466 9.94 8.62 -21.55
CA LYS A 466 10.64 9.47 -22.54
C LYS A 466 9.89 10.77 -22.77
N ALA A 467 8.56 10.75 -22.77
CA ALA A 467 7.73 11.93 -22.99
C ALA A 467 7.79 12.98 -21.88
N ARG A 468 7.92 12.59 -20.61
CA ARG A 468 8.05 13.54 -19.48
C ARG A 468 9.27 14.46 -19.59
N SER A 469 10.25 14.09 -20.42
CA SER A 469 11.44 14.89 -20.71
C SER A 469 11.20 16.07 -21.67
N SER A 470 10.11 16.08 -22.43
CA SER A 470 9.75 17.15 -23.38
C SER A 470 8.53 17.95 -22.91
N LEU A 471 8.41 19.21 -23.34
CA LEU A 471 7.23 20.03 -23.03
C LEU A 471 5.97 19.47 -23.71
N LEU A 472 6.07 19.09 -24.99
CA LEU A 472 4.98 18.48 -25.73
C LEU A 472 4.49 17.20 -25.04
N GLY A 473 5.41 16.31 -24.63
CA GLY A 473 5.06 15.08 -23.93
C GLY A 473 4.38 15.31 -22.57
N ARG A 474 4.75 16.37 -21.83
CA ARG A 474 4.02 16.76 -20.61
C ARG A 474 2.59 17.23 -20.90
N THR A 475 2.40 17.98 -21.99
CA THR A 475 1.06 18.42 -22.38
C THR A 475 0.20 17.26 -22.86
N VAL A 476 0.78 16.34 -23.66
CA VAL A 476 0.14 15.08 -24.05
C VAL A 476 -0.28 14.27 -22.81
N GLU A 477 0.60 14.12 -21.84
CA GLU A 477 0.29 13.41 -20.58
C GLU A 477 -0.83 14.09 -19.79
N SER A 478 -0.90 15.43 -19.81
CA SER A 478 -1.99 16.19 -19.20
C SER A 478 -3.33 15.90 -19.88
N GLU A 479 -3.38 15.80 -21.21
CA GLU A 479 -4.61 15.42 -21.93
C GLU A 479 -4.97 13.95 -21.65
N LEU A 480 -3.98 13.07 -21.61
CA LEU A 480 -4.18 11.65 -21.31
C LEU A 480 -4.68 11.37 -19.91
N SER A 481 -4.41 12.27 -18.96
CA SER A 481 -4.78 12.10 -17.56
C SER A 481 -6.28 11.89 -17.35
N VAL A 482 -7.14 12.48 -18.19
CA VAL A 482 -8.60 12.28 -18.13
C VAL A 482 -8.96 10.85 -18.49
N TYR A 483 -8.47 10.33 -19.61
CA TYR A 483 -8.74 8.97 -20.05
C TYR A 483 -8.13 7.93 -19.10
N LYS A 484 -6.92 8.18 -18.59
CA LYS A 484 -6.30 7.34 -17.53
C LYS A 484 -7.15 7.33 -16.26
N THR A 485 -7.68 8.48 -15.85
CA THR A 485 -8.57 8.57 -14.68
C THR A 485 -9.85 7.78 -14.90
N MET A 486 -10.45 7.88 -16.08
CA MET A 486 -11.66 7.15 -16.45
C MET A 486 -11.45 5.64 -16.50
N ALA A 487 -10.36 5.20 -17.15
CA ALA A 487 -9.96 3.80 -17.16
C ALA A 487 -9.74 3.27 -15.74
N ASN A 488 -9.00 4.02 -14.90
CA ASN A 488 -8.76 3.65 -13.51
C ASN A 488 -10.06 3.56 -12.70
N LEU A 489 -11.04 4.45 -12.94
CA LEU A 489 -12.35 4.40 -12.31
C LEU A 489 -13.12 3.14 -12.70
N GLY A 490 -13.19 2.81 -14.01
CA GLY A 490 -13.83 1.58 -14.48
C GLY A 490 -13.17 0.33 -13.87
N GLN A 491 -11.84 0.28 -13.87
CA GLN A 491 -11.07 -0.82 -13.27
C GLN A 491 -11.25 -0.91 -11.75
N TYR A 492 -11.40 0.22 -11.06
CA TYR A 492 -11.75 0.24 -9.64
C TYR A 492 -13.15 -0.32 -9.39
N ASN A 493 -14.14 0.05 -10.22
CA ASN A 493 -15.50 -0.47 -10.12
C ASN A 493 -15.57 -1.97 -10.44
N LEU A 494 -14.77 -2.47 -11.40
CA LEU A 494 -14.58 -3.90 -11.62
C LEU A 494 -14.05 -4.60 -10.36
N GLY A 495 -13.05 -4.03 -9.69
CA GLY A 495 -12.56 -4.55 -8.40
C GLY A 495 -13.63 -4.57 -7.31
N LYS A 496 -14.45 -3.51 -7.18
CA LYS A 496 -15.61 -3.48 -6.27
C LYS A 496 -16.65 -4.55 -6.63
N ASN A 497 -16.93 -4.76 -7.91
CA ASN A 497 -17.83 -5.83 -8.36
C ASN A 497 -17.30 -7.21 -7.99
N SER A 498 -16.00 -7.47 -8.19
CA SER A 498 -15.39 -8.73 -7.78
C SER A 498 -15.41 -8.96 -6.28
N GLN A 499 -15.22 -7.91 -5.49
CA GLN A 499 -15.38 -8.01 -4.03
C GLN A 499 -16.83 -8.27 -3.63
N ARG A 500 -17.80 -7.61 -4.27
CA ARG A 500 -19.23 -7.86 -4.05
C ARG A 500 -19.60 -9.30 -4.40
N ALA A 501 -19.10 -9.82 -5.51
CA ALA A 501 -19.28 -11.21 -5.90
C ALA A 501 -18.72 -12.19 -4.87
N GLU A 502 -17.50 -11.91 -4.36
CA GLU A 502 -16.88 -12.69 -3.28
C GLU A 502 -17.72 -12.67 -2.00
N VAL A 503 -18.27 -11.51 -1.62
CA VAL A 503 -19.16 -11.37 -0.45
C VAL A 503 -20.43 -12.22 -0.60
N ILE A 504 -21.10 -12.11 -1.75
CA ILE A 504 -22.32 -12.89 -2.05
C ILE A 504 -22.01 -14.39 -2.00
N TYR A 505 -20.90 -14.81 -2.62
CA TYR A 505 -20.47 -16.21 -2.63
C TYR A 505 -20.19 -16.74 -1.22
N GLN A 506 -19.43 -16.02 -0.41
CA GLN A 506 -19.14 -16.42 0.98
C GLN A 506 -20.41 -16.49 1.82
N GLN A 507 -21.29 -15.49 1.70
CA GLN A 507 -22.58 -15.49 2.41
C GLN A 507 -23.44 -16.69 2.03
N PHE A 508 -23.50 -17.03 0.74
CA PHE A 508 -24.23 -18.18 0.25
C PHE A 508 -23.68 -19.48 0.87
N LEU A 509 -22.35 -19.68 0.84
CA LEU A 509 -21.71 -20.85 1.42
C LEU A 509 -21.97 -20.99 2.93
N ILE A 510 -21.98 -19.88 3.69
CA ILE A 510 -22.30 -19.88 5.12
C ILE A 510 -23.74 -20.34 5.33
N LYS A 511 -24.71 -19.68 4.69
CA LYS A 511 -26.14 -20.01 4.84
C LYS A 511 -26.43 -21.46 4.46
N LYS A 512 -25.91 -21.91 3.31
CA LYS A 512 -26.08 -23.29 2.85
C LYS A 512 -25.39 -24.27 3.80
N GLY A 513 -24.18 -23.96 4.27
CA GLY A 513 -23.43 -24.83 5.17
C GLY A 513 -24.10 -24.99 6.54
N ILE A 514 -24.59 -23.89 7.14
CA ILE A 514 -25.38 -23.94 8.38
C ILE A 514 -26.66 -24.75 8.18
N ALA A 515 -27.38 -24.55 7.06
CA ALA A 515 -28.60 -25.33 6.77
C ALA A 515 -28.33 -26.84 6.60
N ILE A 516 -27.18 -27.22 6.02
CA ILE A 516 -26.74 -28.62 5.94
C ILE A 516 -26.44 -29.15 7.35
N ALA A 517 -25.64 -28.43 8.13
CA ALA A 517 -25.27 -28.82 9.48
C ALA A 517 -26.48 -29.00 10.40
N GLU A 518 -27.49 -28.13 10.32
CA GLU A 518 -28.71 -28.25 11.12
C GLU A 518 -29.58 -29.47 10.77
N ARG A 519 -29.40 -30.04 9.58
CA ARG A 519 -30.10 -31.27 9.15
C ARG A 519 -29.34 -32.54 9.50
N GLN A 520 -28.07 -32.43 9.87
CA GLN A 520 -27.27 -33.59 10.30
C GLN A 520 -27.66 -34.00 11.72
N ASP A 521 -27.87 -35.30 11.93
CA ASP A 521 -28.08 -35.87 13.27
C ASP A 521 -26.80 -35.82 14.09
N HIS A 522 -25.64 -35.96 13.43
CA HIS A 522 -24.31 -35.95 14.02
C HIS A 522 -23.38 -34.98 13.27
N PRO A 523 -23.52 -33.66 13.47
CA PRO A 523 -22.59 -32.70 12.88
C PRO A 523 -21.16 -32.95 13.38
N VAL A 524 -20.19 -32.83 12.48
CA VAL A 524 -18.76 -33.00 12.80
C VAL A 524 -18.25 -31.70 13.41
N PHE A 525 -18.16 -31.66 14.74
CA PHE A 525 -17.72 -30.46 15.44
C PHE A 525 -16.20 -30.40 15.63
N ASP A 526 -15.62 -29.22 15.62
CA ASP A 526 -14.30 -29.01 16.17
C ASP A 526 -14.37 -28.61 17.65
N THR A 527 -13.27 -28.82 18.35
CA THR A 527 -13.00 -28.39 19.73
C THR A 527 -13.19 -26.89 19.96
N GLN A 528 -13.09 -26.06 18.90
CA GLN A 528 -13.40 -24.63 18.95
C GLN A 528 -14.91 -24.33 18.96
N GLY A 529 -15.78 -25.33 18.81
CA GLY A 529 -17.23 -25.12 18.65
C GLY A 529 -17.59 -24.67 17.24
N HIS A 530 -16.86 -25.17 16.24
CA HIS A 530 -17.15 -24.97 14.83
C HIS A 530 -17.70 -26.27 14.24
N VAL A 531 -18.44 -26.21 13.13
CA VAL A 531 -18.82 -27.38 12.35
C VAL A 531 -17.95 -27.47 11.09
N LEU A 532 -17.44 -28.67 10.79
CA LEU A 532 -16.66 -28.95 9.59
C LEU A 532 -17.51 -29.73 8.59
N LEU A 533 -17.62 -29.24 7.36
CA LEU A 533 -18.36 -29.92 6.29
C LEU A 533 -17.90 -29.49 4.90
N GLU A 534 -18.23 -30.31 3.90
CA GLU A 534 -18.07 -29.95 2.49
C GLU A 534 -19.40 -29.40 1.94
N VAL A 535 -19.36 -28.21 1.34
CA VAL A 535 -20.51 -27.58 0.68
C VAL A 535 -20.31 -27.68 -0.84
N ARG A 536 -21.18 -28.46 -1.49
CA ARG A 536 -21.20 -28.63 -2.95
C ARG A 536 -22.23 -27.69 -3.58
N LEU A 537 -21.83 -27.01 -4.65
CA LEU A 537 -22.70 -26.17 -5.47
C LEU A 537 -23.38 -27.02 -6.55
N THR A 538 -24.69 -26.90 -6.66
CA THR A 538 -25.52 -27.40 -7.75
C THR A 538 -25.65 -26.33 -8.83
N GLN A 539 -26.24 -26.69 -9.98
CA GLN A 539 -26.58 -25.71 -11.01
C GLN A 539 -27.53 -24.63 -10.48
N GLU A 540 -28.55 -25.01 -9.70
CA GLU A 540 -29.50 -24.07 -9.09
C GLU A 540 -28.82 -23.08 -8.15
N ASP A 541 -27.84 -23.54 -7.37
CA ASP A 541 -27.05 -22.64 -6.51
C ASP A 541 -26.24 -21.64 -7.33
N MET A 542 -25.63 -22.09 -8.44
CA MET A 542 -24.84 -21.22 -9.31
C MET A 542 -25.73 -20.18 -10.00
N ASP A 543 -26.93 -20.59 -10.44
CA ASP A 543 -27.94 -19.70 -11.02
C ASP A 543 -28.39 -18.64 -10.00
N GLU A 544 -28.61 -19.05 -8.74
CA GLU A 544 -28.96 -18.14 -7.65
C GLU A 544 -27.84 -17.13 -7.36
N ILE A 545 -26.60 -17.61 -7.20
CA ILE A 545 -25.45 -16.75 -6.90
C ILE A 545 -25.24 -15.73 -8.02
N ILE A 546 -25.25 -16.17 -9.29
CA ILE A 546 -25.07 -15.26 -10.44
C ILE A 546 -26.25 -14.30 -10.59
N GLY A 547 -27.47 -14.77 -10.32
CA GLY A 547 -28.65 -13.90 -10.24
C GLY A 547 -28.49 -12.79 -9.21
N GLN A 548 -27.93 -13.08 -8.02
CA GLN A 548 -27.66 -12.08 -6.99
C GLN A 548 -26.52 -11.12 -7.39
N ILE A 549 -25.44 -11.65 -7.98
CA ILE A 549 -24.28 -10.85 -8.42
C ILE A 549 -24.69 -9.85 -9.50
N THR A 550 -25.50 -10.28 -10.45
CA THR A 550 -25.90 -9.48 -11.62
C THR A 550 -27.20 -8.72 -11.42
N GLU A 551 -27.78 -8.75 -10.21
CA GLU A 551 -29.07 -8.13 -9.89
C GLU A 551 -30.22 -8.61 -10.80
N GLY A 552 -30.18 -9.88 -11.20
CA GLY A 552 -31.18 -10.53 -12.04
C GLY A 552 -30.97 -10.35 -13.55
N ASN A 553 -29.89 -9.69 -13.99
CA ASN A 553 -29.59 -9.51 -15.42
C ASN A 553 -29.10 -10.80 -16.10
N ASP A 554 -28.47 -11.71 -15.34
CA ASP A 554 -28.10 -13.05 -15.80
C ASP A 554 -28.51 -14.06 -14.73
N THR A 555 -29.19 -15.12 -15.14
CA THR A 555 -29.66 -16.19 -14.25
C THR A 555 -29.08 -17.55 -14.63
N ASN A 556 -28.21 -17.62 -15.64
CA ASN A 556 -27.59 -18.87 -16.07
C ASN A 556 -26.17 -18.93 -15.51
N GLY A 557 -26.00 -19.53 -14.35
CA GLY A 557 -24.74 -19.60 -13.64
C GLY A 557 -23.80 -20.69 -14.18
N SER A 558 -22.50 -20.49 -13.98
CA SER A 558 -21.50 -21.54 -14.16
C SER A 558 -20.29 -21.23 -13.27
N LEU A 559 -19.42 -22.21 -13.04
CA LEU A 559 -18.19 -22.00 -12.29
C LEU A 559 -17.28 -20.97 -12.99
N GLU A 560 -17.24 -20.96 -14.31
CA GLU A 560 -16.47 -20.00 -15.11
C GLU A 560 -17.01 -18.58 -14.95
N LYS A 561 -18.34 -18.41 -15.00
CA LYS A 561 -18.97 -17.10 -14.78
C LYS A 561 -18.74 -16.60 -13.37
N LEU A 562 -18.84 -17.48 -12.37
CA LEU A 562 -18.58 -17.12 -10.98
C LEU A 562 -17.11 -16.74 -10.75
N ALA A 563 -16.17 -17.50 -11.34
CA ALA A 563 -14.75 -17.20 -11.29
C ALA A 563 -14.43 -15.86 -11.96
N ALA A 564 -15.00 -15.61 -13.14
CA ALA A 564 -14.87 -14.33 -13.84
C ALA A 564 -15.44 -13.16 -13.02
N ALA A 565 -16.63 -13.32 -12.43
CA ALA A 565 -17.23 -12.29 -11.58
C ALA A 565 -16.35 -11.97 -10.37
N MET A 566 -15.75 -12.97 -9.72
CA MET A 566 -14.85 -12.80 -8.57
C MET A 566 -13.42 -12.41 -8.94
N GLY A 567 -13.08 -12.27 -10.22
CA GLY A 567 -11.74 -11.92 -10.69
C GLY A 567 -10.69 -12.99 -10.39
N VAL A 568 -11.08 -14.28 -10.40
CA VAL A 568 -10.19 -15.43 -10.15
C VAL A 568 -10.18 -16.39 -11.33
N GLU A 569 -9.09 -17.15 -11.50
CA GLU A 569 -8.96 -18.12 -12.60
C GLU A 569 -9.90 -19.32 -12.43
N ARG A 570 -10.14 -19.75 -11.18
CA ARG A 570 -10.88 -20.97 -10.87
C ARG A 570 -11.60 -20.85 -9.54
N ILE A 571 -12.80 -21.43 -9.48
CA ILE A 571 -13.55 -21.75 -8.25
C ILE A 571 -13.88 -23.25 -8.31
N THR A 572 -13.94 -23.88 -7.15
CA THR A 572 -14.23 -25.31 -7.05
C THR A 572 -15.72 -25.54 -6.81
N GLU A 573 -16.26 -26.61 -7.40
CA GLU A 573 -17.65 -27.02 -7.17
C GLU A 573 -17.94 -27.31 -5.68
N THR A 574 -16.92 -27.77 -4.96
CA THR A 574 -17.00 -28.09 -3.53
C THR A 574 -16.04 -27.20 -2.74
N THR A 575 -16.52 -26.69 -1.61
CA THR A 575 -15.74 -25.90 -0.64
C THR A 575 -15.71 -26.60 0.70
N PHE A 576 -14.54 -26.71 1.33
CA PHE A 576 -14.42 -27.19 2.71
C PHE A 576 -14.67 -26.03 3.68
N CYS A 577 -15.75 -26.11 4.43
CA CYS A 577 -16.22 -25.06 5.33
C CYS A 577 -15.95 -25.43 6.79
N ASN A 578 -15.34 -24.51 7.52
CA ASN A 578 -15.15 -24.52 8.97
C ASN A 578 -15.97 -23.36 9.55
N LEU A 579 -17.20 -23.64 10.00
CA LEU A 579 -18.18 -22.63 10.36
C LEU A 579 -18.34 -22.52 11.88
N ASP A 580 -18.07 -21.35 12.45
CA ASP A 580 -18.32 -21.03 13.86
C ASP A 580 -19.83 -21.10 14.16
N VAL A 581 -20.22 -21.93 15.14
CA VAL A 581 -21.63 -22.12 15.51
C VAL A 581 -22.06 -21.36 16.78
N SER A 582 -21.19 -20.53 17.35
CA SER A 582 -21.41 -19.87 18.65
C SER A 582 -22.65 -18.96 18.71
N PHE A 583 -23.09 -18.44 17.56
CA PHE A 583 -24.30 -17.61 17.42
C PHE A 583 -25.51 -18.37 16.86
N HIS A 584 -25.37 -19.66 16.54
CA HIS A 584 -26.46 -20.52 16.07
C HIS A 584 -27.02 -21.36 17.22
N PRO A 585 -28.15 -20.98 17.85
CA PRO A 585 -28.56 -21.54 19.14
C PRO A 585 -28.83 -23.05 19.10
N ARG A 586 -29.21 -23.60 17.93
CA ARG A 586 -29.41 -25.04 17.76
C ARG A 586 -28.09 -25.79 17.69
N LEU A 587 -27.21 -25.42 16.76
CA LEU A 587 -25.90 -26.05 16.59
C LEU A 587 -25.01 -25.88 17.83
N ARG A 588 -25.02 -24.70 18.45
CA ARG A 588 -24.33 -24.47 19.73
C ARG A 588 -24.82 -25.42 20.83
N ARG A 589 -26.14 -25.61 20.96
CA ARG A 589 -26.70 -26.57 21.94
C ARG A 589 -26.32 -28.01 21.59
N GLN A 590 -26.31 -28.37 20.31
CA GLN A 590 -25.85 -29.70 19.88
C GLN A 590 -24.38 -29.94 20.21
N PHE A 591 -23.51 -28.96 19.96
CA PHE A 591 -22.10 -29.03 20.34
C PHE A 591 -21.93 -29.24 21.84
N LEU A 592 -22.55 -28.39 22.66
CA LEU A 592 -22.48 -28.48 24.13
C LEU A 592 -23.00 -29.84 24.63
N ALA A 593 -24.15 -30.29 24.12
CA ALA A 593 -24.72 -31.58 24.46
C ALA A 593 -23.81 -32.76 24.06
N TYR A 594 -23.11 -32.66 22.93
CA TYR A 594 -22.22 -33.71 22.46
C TYR A 594 -20.94 -33.82 23.31
N VAL A 595 -20.35 -32.68 23.68
CA VAL A 595 -19.22 -32.65 24.62
C VAL A 595 -19.62 -33.27 25.95
N GLU A 596 -20.80 -32.93 26.48
CA GLU A 596 -21.32 -33.47 27.75
C GLU A 596 -21.63 -34.98 27.65
N ALA A 597 -22.27 -35.43 26.56
CA ALA A 597 -22.60 -36.84 26.35
C ALA A 597 -21.35 -37.74 26.25
N SER A 598 -20.23 -37.18 25.78
CA SER A 598 -18.95 -37.89 25.70
C SER A 598 -18.40 -38.30 27.08
N ALA A 599 -18.91 -37.72 28.17
CA ALA A 599 -18.58 -38.11 29.54
C ALA A 599 -18.92 -39.58 29.87
N GLY A 600 -20.02 -40.10 29.32
CA GLY A 600 -20.53 -41.46 29.59
C GLY A 600 -19.69 -42.58 28.97
N GLN A 601 -18.77 -42.24 28.06
CA GLN A 601 -17.92 -43.19 27.34
C GLN A 601 -16.44 -43.15 27.79
N ALA A 602 -16.11 -42.35 28.81
CA ALA A 602 -14.74 -42.22 29.30
C ALA A 602 -14.25 -43.52 29.98
N VAL A 603 -13.46 -44.30 29.25
CA VAL A 603 -12.81 -45.52 29.75
C VAL A 603 -11.64 -45.17 30.69
N ASN A 604 -11.71 -45.74 31.90
CA ASN A 604 -10.71 -45.79 32.98
C ASN A 604 -10.38 -44.49 33.75
N PRO A 605 -10.86 -44.36 35.01
CA PRO A 605 -10.39 -43.36 35.95
C PRO A 605 -9.08 -43.83 36.62
N SER A 606 -7.97 -43.83 35.89
CA SER A 606 -6.64 -44.06 36.48
C SER A 606 -5.97 -42.77 36.98
N VAL A 607 -6.66 -41.64 36.94
CA VAL A 607 -6.24 -40.41 37.61
C VAL A 607 -6.83 -40.42 39.02
N ILE A 608 -5.96 -40.53 40.03
CA ILE A 608 -6.31 -40.31 41.43
C ILE A 608 -6.73 -38.83 41.55
N ILE A 609 -8.03 -38.57 41.44
CA ILE A 609 -8.60 -37.27 41.80
C ILE A 609 -8.44 -37.18 43.31
N HIS A 610 -7.50 -36.35 43.78
CA HIS A 610 -7.39 -36.03 45.19
C HIS A 610 -8.76 -35.55 45.68
N GLU A 611 -9.25 -36.13 46.78
CA GLU A 611 -10.61 -35.96 47.30
C GLU A 611 -10.98 -34.48 47.56
N SER A 612 -9.98 -33.59 47.68
CA SER A 612 -10.11 -32.14 47.78
C SER A 612 -10.55 -31.42 46.49
N TYR A 613 -10.48 -32.05 45.32
CA TYR A 613 -10.86 -31.45 44.03
C TYR A 613 -12.25 -31.85 43.56
N LYS A 614 -12.87 -32.84 44.23
CA LYS A 614 -14.20 -33.34 43.88
C LYS A 614 -15.29 -32.29 44.11
N SER A 615 -15.15 -31.49 45.15
CA SER A 615 -16.11 -30.40 45.49
C SER A 615 -16.06 -29.21 44.53
N LEU A 616 -15.00 -29.03 43.74
CA LEU A 616 -14.87 -27.90 42.78
C LEU A 616 -15.56 -28.19 41.43
N LEU A 617 -15.69 -29.47 41.06
CA LEU A 617 -16.45 -29.90 39.88
C LEU A 617 -17.97 -29.98 40.16
N GLU A 618 -18.39 -29.85 41.42
CA GLU A 618 -19.80 -29.92 41.84
C GLU A 618 -20.53 -28.55 41.77
N GLU A 619 -19.83 -27.43 41.56
CA GLU A 619 -20.44 -26.08 41.52
C GLU A 619 -20.87 -25.60 40.12
N LYS A 620 -20.20 -26.00 39.03
CA LYS A 620 -20.54 -25.64 37.64
C LYS A 620 -20.25 -26.78 36.66
N SER A 621 -21.12 -26.99 35.68
CA SER A 621 -20.89 -27.99 34.62
C SER A 621 -19.81 -27.53 33.63
N ILE A 622 -19.20 -28.47 32.90
CA ILE A 622 -18.27 -28.17 31.79
C ILE A 622 -18.95 -27.26 30.76
N THR A 623 -20.22 -27.53 30.49
CA THR A 623 -21.07 -26.70 29.62
C THR A 623 -21.08 -25.22 30.03
N SER A 624 -21.22 -24.91 31.34
CA SER A 624 -21.17 -23.52 31.82
C SER A 624 -19.81 -22.85 31.60
N HIS A 625 -18.71 -23.59 31.71
CA HIS A 625 -17.38 -23.06 31.41
C HIS A 625 -17.17 -22.80 29.91
N LEU A 626 -17.74 -23.64 29.04
CA LEU A 626 -17.72 -23.42 27.60
C LEU A 626 -18.59 -22.23 27.20
N GLU A 627 -19.73 -22.01 27.86
CA GLU A 627 -20.54 -20.80 27.65
C GLU A 627 -19.77 -19.52 28.02
N GLU A 628 -19.07 -19.52 29.16
CA GLU A 628 -18.21 -18.40 29.55
C GLU A 628 -17.07 -18.17 28.55
N LEU A 629 -16.49 -19.25 27.99
CA LEU A 629 -15.50 -19.15 26.92
C LEU A 629 -16.12 -18.52 25.65
N PHE A 630 -17.36 -18.92 25.29
CA PHE A 630 -18.05 -18.37 24.13
C PHE A 630 -18.32 -16.86 24.31
N GLU A 631 -18.72 -16.44 25.49
CA GLU A 631 -18.96 -15.02 25.83
C GLU A 631 -17.67 -14.18 25.78
N LYS A 632 -16.52 -14.77 26.14
CA LYS A 632 -15.22 -14.10 26.07
C LYS A 632 -14.64 -14.04 24.64
N GLY A 633 -15.16 -14.84 23.71
CA GLY A 633 -14.65 -14.90 22.34
C GLY A 633 -13.23 -15.46 22.22
N GLU A 634 -12.87 -16.44 23.07
CA GLU A 634 -11.51 -17.00 23.12
C GLU A 634 -11.36 -18.35 22.40
N GLN A 635 -12.40 -18.82 21.70
CA GLN A 635 -12.45 -20.14 21.06
C GLN A 635 -11.40 -20.28 19.96
N GLY A 636 -11.13 -19.20 19.21
CA GLY A 636 -10.04 -19.14 18.22
C GLY A 636 -8.63 -19.30 18.79
N SER A 637 -8.49 -19.46 20.12
CA SER A 637 -7.24 -19.78 20.80
C SER A 637 -7.11 -21.25 21.22
N ILE A 638 -8.10 -22.09 20.94
CA ILE A 638 -8.07 -23.53 21.24
C ILE A 638 -7.50 -24.28 20.03
N ILE A 639 -6.71 -25.33 20.26
CA ILE A 639 -6.20 -26.21 19.19
C ILE A 639 -7.36 -26.85 18.42
N PRO A 640 -7.50 -26.65 17.10
CA PRO A 640 -8.61 -27.13 16.26
C PRO A 640 -8.41 -28.61 15.91
N LEU A 641 -8.52 -29.46 16.93
CA LEU A 641 -8.07 -30.84 16.88
C LEU A 641 -8.83 -31.68 15.85
N GLN A 642 -10.12 -31.41 15.63
CA GLN A 642 -10.88 -32.12 14.59
C GLN A 642 -10.39 -31.74 13.20
N GLU A 643 -10.20 -30.45 12.91
CA GLU A 643 -9.73 -29.99 11.60
C GLU A 643 -8.33 -30.55 11.31
N GLU A 644 -7.45 -30.53 12.31
CA GLU A 644 -6.14 -31.16 12.29
C GLU A 644 -6.27 -32.65 11.86
N MET A 645 -7.10 -33.46 12.53
CA MET A 645 -7.27 -34.88 12.23
C MET A 645 -7.92 -35.16 10.87
N THR A 646 -8.90 -34.34 10.46
CA THR A 646 -9.51 -34.41 9.13
C THR A 646 -8.45 -34.19 8.04
N MET A 647 -7.58 -33.18 8.20
CA MET A 647 -6.53 -32.90 7.22
C MET A 647 -5.44 -33.97 7.20
N HIS A 648 -5.16 -34.59 8.35
CA HIS A 648 -4.27 -35.76 8.43
C HIS A 648 -4.82 -36.94 7.60
N ALA A 649 -6.08 -37.32 7.85
CA ALA A 649 -6.75 -38.41 7.15
C ALA A 649 -6.86 -38.13 5.64
N SER A 650 -7.26 -36.92 5.25
CA SER A 650 -7.39 -36.54 3.85
C SER A 650 -6.05 -36.53 3.09
N LEU A 651 -4.94 -36.10 3.71
CA LEU A 651 -3.64 -36.20 3.06
C LEU A 651 -3.18 -37.66 2.92
N ALA A 652 -3.42 -38.50 3.93
CA ALA A 652 -3.10 -39.92 3.87
C ALA A 652 -3.89 -40.62 2.75
N LEU A 653 -5.19 -40.37 2.67
CA LEU A 653 -6.06 -40.90 1.62
C LEU A 653 -5.58 -40.49 0.22
N ARG A 654 -5.29 -39.20 -0.01
CA ARG A 654 -4.81 -38.71 -1.31
C ARG A 654 -3.46 -39.30 -1.73
N ALA A 655 -2.56 -39.52 -0.78
CA ALA A 655 -1.28 -40.15 -1.06
C ALA A 655 -1.47 -41.60 -1.55
N ILE A 656 -2.45 -42.31 -0.99
CA ILE A 656 -2.84 -43.66 -1.42
C ILE A 656 -3.50 -43.60 -2.80
N GLU A 657 -4.52 -42.75 -2.99
CA GLU A 657 -5.20 -42.59 -4.29
C GLU A 657 -4.20 -42.26 -5.41
N ARG A 658 -3.24 -41.36 -5.15
CA ARG A 658 -2.18 -41.02 -6.11
C ARG A 658 -1.35 -42.23 -6.51
N LEU A 659 -1.00 -43.08 -5.56
CA LEU A 659 -0.26 -44.31 -5.81
C LEU A 659 -1.11 -45.31 -6.63
N LEU A 660 -2.38 -45.47 -6.28
CA LEU A 660 -3.29 -46.36 -7.01
C LEU A 660 -3.52 -45.91 -8.45
N ILE A 661 -3.65 -44.60 -8.69
CA ILE A 661 -3.71 -44.02 -10.04
C ILE A 661 -2.42 -44.31 -10.82
N GLN A 662 -1.25 -44.14 -10.20
CA GLN A 662 0.04 -44.48 -10.85
C GLN A 662 0.17 -45.96 -11.22
N LYS A 663 -0.52 -46.83 -10.49
CA LYS A 663 -0.57 -48.27 -10.72
C LYS A 663 -1.72 -48.72 -11.64
N ASN A 664 -2.52 -47.77 -12.15
CA ASN A 664 -3.74 -48.03 -12.92
C ASN A 664 -4.78 -48.90 -12.17
N LEU A 665 -4.81 -48.81 -10.84
CA LEU A 665 -5.79 -49.46 -9.98
C LEU A 665 -6.97 -48.54 -9.62
N LEU A 666 -6.84 -47.25 -9.89
CA LEU A 666 -7.87 -46.23 -9.72
C LEU A 666 -7.80 -45.27 -10.91
N ASN A 667 -8.94 -44.83 -11.46
CA ASN A 667 -8.93 -43.84 -12.52
C ASN A 667 -8.55 -42.45 -11.98
N ALA A 668 -7.97 -41.59 -12.82
CA ALA A 668 -7.54 -40.25 -12.40
C ALA A 668 -8.68 -39.34 -11.88
N ASN A 669 -9.93 -39.64 -12.27
CA ASN A 669 -11.13 -38.89 -11.87
C ASN A 669 -11.95 -39.62 -10.79
N GLU A 670 -11.47 -40.75 -10.28
CA GLU A 670 -12.13 -41.52 -9.23
C GLU A 670 -11.49 -41.24 -7.87
N SER A 671 -12.33 -41.25 -6.84
CA SER A 671 -11.94 -41.19 -5.43
C SER A 671 -12.15 -42.57 -4.83
N LEU A 672 -11.25 -43.00 -3.95
CA LEU A 672 -11.37 -44.32 -3.32
C LEU A 672 -12.63 -44.39 -2.44
N PHE A 673 -12.98 -43.27 -1.80
CA PHE A 673 -14.19 -43.12 -0.98
C PHE A 673 -15.20 -42.16 -1.62
N SER A 674 -16.49 -42.49 -1.51
CA SER A 674 -17.60 -41.58 -1.80
C SER A 674 -17.67 -40.44 -0.77
N THR A 675 -18.49 -39.43 -1.02
CA THR A 675 -18.71 -38.32 -0.08
C THR A 675 -19.30 -38.82 1.24
N GLU A 676 -20.24 -39.77 1.18
CA GLU A 676 -20.89 -40.37 2.35
C GLU A 676 -19.90 -41.21 3.17
N GLU A 677 -19.04 -41.99 2.51
CA GLU A 677 -17.99 -42.79 3.17
C GLU A 677 -16.96 -41.89 3.87
N LYS A 678 -16.56 -40.77 3.24
CA LYS A 678 -15.69 -39.76 3.87
C LYS A 678 -16.36 -39.11 5.08
N GLN A 679 -17.64 -38.76 4.96
CA GLN A 679 -18.40 -38.17 6.06
C GLN A 679 -18.49 -39.12 7.25
N GLN A 680 -18.77 -40.40 7.02
CA GLN A 680 -18.80 -41.43 8.08
C GLN A 680 -17.44 -41.59 8.77
N LEU A 681 -16.33 -41.60 8.01
CA LEU A 681 -14.98 -41.62 8.58
C LEU A 681 -14.75 -40.40 9.48
N PHE A 682 -15.12 -39.20 9.04
CA PHE A 682 -14.95 -37.97 9.83
C PHE A 682 -15.83 -37.94 11.08
N GLU A 683 -17.04 -38.50 11.04
CA GLU A 683 -17.91 -38.68 12.22
C GLU A 683 -17.29 -39.63 13.25
N GLN A 684 -16.67 -40.73 12.81
CA GLN A 684 -15.97 -41.66 13.70
C GLN A 684 -14.73 -41.03 14.35
N ILE A 685 -13.96 -40.27 13.56
CA ILE A 685 -12.86 -39.45 14.09
C ILE A 685 -13.40 -38.47 15.12
N ASN A 686 -14.55 -37.85 14.84
CA ASN A 686 -15.14 -36.85 15.71
C ASN A 686 -15.57 -37.37 17.07
N LYS A 687 -16.15 -38.58 17.13
CA LYS A 687 -16.44 -39.26 18.41
C LYS A 687 -15.17 -39.40 19.25
N THR A 688 -14.06 -39.77 18.63
CA THR A 688 -12.78 -39.95 19.31
C THR A 688 -12.20 -38.61 19.77
N VAL A 689 -12.25 -37.58 18.93
CA VAL A 689 -11.80 -36.23 19.27
C VAL A 689 -12.62 -35.62 20.41
N MET A 690 -13.95 -35.70 20.37
CA MET A 690 -14.83 -35.15 21.41
C MET A 690 -14.63 -35.84 22.76
N LEU A 691 -14.39 -37.16 22.77
CA LEU A 691 -14.04 -37.89 23.98
C LEU A 691 -12.73 -37.37 24.62
N ARG A 692 -11.69 -37.13 23.80
CA ARG A 692 -10.41 -36.57 24.26
C ARG A 692 -10.55 -35.12 24.71
N TYR A 693 -11.36 -34.33 24.00
CA TYR A 693 -11.62 -32.94 24.33
C TYR A 693 -12.33 -32.80 25.67
N HIS A 694 -13.37 -33.59 25.92
CA HIS A 694 -14.07 -33.63 27.21
C HIS A 694 -13.11 -33.97 28.37
N ALA A 695 -12.24 -34.98 28.19
CA ALA A 695 -11.23 -35.33 29.20
C ALA A 695 -10.25 -34.17 29.46
N ALA A 696 -9.77 -33.51 28.41
CA ALA A 696 -8.87 -32.35 28.51
C ALA A 696 -9.52 -31.15 29.21
N LEU A 697 -10.81 -30.88 28.94
CA LEU A 697 -11.59 -29.84 29.63
C LEU A 697 -11.68 -30.12 31.13
N ARG A 698 -12.10 -31.34 31.49
CA ARG A 698 -12.22 -31.77 32.89
C ARG A 698 -10.90 -31.61 33.64
N ASP A 699 -9.80 -32.07 33.03
CA ASP A 699 -8.49 -32.06 33.66
C ASP A 699 -7.92 -30.63 33.78
N SER A 700 -8.22 -29.73 32.81
CA SER A 700 -7.88 -28.31 32.88
C SER A 700 -8.61 -27.60 34.01
N ILE A 701 -9.94 -27.81 34.13
CA ILE A 701 -10.79 -27.20 35.15
C ILE A 701 -10.38 -27.69 36.56
N ALA A 702 -10.18 -29.01 36.73
CA ALA A 702 -9.84 -29.60 38.02
C ALA A 702 -8.55 -29.03 38.65
N ARG A 703 -7.59 -28.57 37.83
CA ARG A 703 -6.32 -28.03 38.33
C ARG A 703 -6.44 -26.64 38.96
N LYS A 704 -7.35 -25.80 38.48
CA LYS A 704 -7.40 -24.36 38.84
C LYS A 704 -8.78 -23.85 39.26
N GLY A 705 -9.82 -24.69 39.24
CA GLY A 705 -11.20 -24.30 39.52
C GLY A 705 -11.84 -23.42 38.45
N ALA A 706 -11.16 -23.22 37.32
CA ALA A 706 -11.65 -22.47 36.17
C ALA A 706 -10.96 -22.98 34.89
N LEU A 707 -11.64 -22.83 33.75
CA LEU A 707 -11.07 -23.18 32.46
C LEU A 707 -9.94 -22.21 32.08
N VAL A 708 -8.72 -22.73 31.93
CA VAL A 708 -7.56 -21.97 31.45
C VAL A 708 -7.14 -22.52 30.09
N VAL A 709 -7.28 -21.72 29.03
CA VAL A 709 -7.04 -22.13 27.64
C VAL A 709 -5.62 -22.67 27.42
N ALA A 710 -4.60 -22.03 28.02
CA ALA A 710 -3.22 -22.50 27.89
C ALA A 710 -3.01 -23.91 28.48
N ASP A 711 -3.71 -24.26 29.57
CA ASP A 711 -3.62 -25.59 30.17
C ASP A 711 -4.47 -26.62 29.40
N LEU A 712 -5.62 -26.20 28.87
CA LEU A 712 -6.41 -27.02 27.94
C LEU A 712 -5.57 -27.40 26.70
N ASN A 713 -4.90 -26.43 26.06
CA ASN A 713 -4.07 -26.70 24.89
C ASN A 713 -2.88 -27.62 25.19
N LYS A 714 -2.34 -27.62 26.42
CA LYS A 714 -1.31 -28.59 26.82
C LYS A 714 -1.86 -30.02 26.82
N GLU A 715 -3.06 -30.21 27.33
CA GLU A 715 -3.71 -31.52 27.32
C GLU A 715 -4.04 -31.95 25.89
N LEU A 716 -4.61 -31.06 25.07
CA LEU A 716 -4.93 -31.35 23.66
C LEU A 716 -3.68 -31.70 22.85
N ASP A 717 -2.58 -30.95 22.97
CA ASP A 717 -1.32 -31.30 22.33
C ASP A 717 -0.82 -32.68 22.78
N GLY A 718 -0.93 -33.00 24.07
CA GLY A 718 -0.61 -34.33 24.60
C GLY A 718 -1.41 -35.46 23.94
N THR A 719 -2.67 -35.21 23.56
CA THR A 719 -3.52 -36.21 22.90
C THR A 719 -3.19 -36.44 21.43
N ARG A 720 -2.56 -35.48 20.71
CA ARG A 720 -2.28 -35.56 19.26
C ARG A 720 -1.57 -36.84 18.85
N LYS A 721 -0.57 -37.28 19.62
CA LYS A 721 0.20 -38.50 19.31
C LYS A 721 -0.72 -39.73 19.26
N LYS A 722 -1.61 -39.87 20.25
CA LYS A 722 -2.54 -41.00 20.33
C LYS A 722 -3.62 -40.90 19.27
N LEU A 723 -4.25 -39.74 19.13
CA LEU A 723 -5.28 -39.48 18.12
C LEU A 723 -4.78 -39.74 16.71
N SER A 724 -3.56 -39.30 16.38
CA SER A 724 -3.00 -39.56 15.05
C SER A 724 -2.92 -41.05 14.73
N SER A 725 -2.67 -41.91 15.72
CA SER A 725 -2.66 -43.36 15.55
C SER A 725 -4.07 -43.91 15.38
N GLU A 726 -5.00 -43.51 16.26
CA GLU A 726 -6.41 -43.91 16.21
C GLU A 726 -7.06 -43.49 14.87
N VAL A 727 -6.73 -42.32 14.33
CA VAL A 727 -7.22 -41.84 13.02
C VAL A 727 -6.70 -42.70 11.87
N ARG A 728 -5.43 -43.13 11.91
CA ARG A 728 -4.88 -44.04 10.90
C ARG A 728 -5.53 -45.42 10.97
N GLU A 729 -5.84 -45.90 12.17
CA GLU A 729 -6.61 -47.12 12.38
C GLU A 729 -8.00 -47.00 11.77
N LEU A 730 -8.74 -45.91 12.03
CA LEU A 730 -10.06 -45.67 11.42
C LEU A 730 -10.01 -45.59 9.90
N LEU A 731 -9.02 -44.88 9.34
CA LEU A 731 -8.82 -44.81 7.89
C LEU A 731 -8.54 -46.20 7.30
N ARG A 732 -7.71 -47.00 7.97
CA ARG A 732 -7.39 -48.36 7.56
C ARG A 732 -8.62 -49.27 7.62
N ASP A 733 -9.42 -49.17 8.67
CA ASP A 733 -10.64 -49.97 8.81
C ASP A 733 -11.67 -49.61 7.72
N ALA A 734 -11.85 -48.33 7.42
CA ALA A 734 -12.69 -47.88 6.30
C ALA A 734 -12.16 -48.37 4.94
N MET A 735 -10.84 -48.33 4.73
CA MET A 735 -10.21 -48.90 3.52
C MET A 735 -10.41 -50.41 3.44
N ARG A 736 -10.31 -51.12 4.56
CA ARG A 736 -10.53 -52.56 4.64
C ARG A 736 -11.95 -52.92 4.23
N GLU A 737 -12.94 -52.19 4.75
CA GLU A 737 -14.34 -52.37 4.35
C GLU A 737 -14.52 -52.13 2.85
N LYS A 738 -13.94 -51.07 2.30
CA LYS A 738 -14.06 -50.76 0.86
C LYS A 738 -13.40 -51.80 -0.04
N LEU A 739 -12.20 -52.25 0.30
CA LEU A 739 -11.38 -53.12 -0.55
C LEU A 739 -11.69 -54.61 -0.34
N SER A 740 -12.39 -54.97 0.74
CA SER A 740 -12.74 -56.36 1.07
C SER A 740 -13.52 -57.10 -0.02
N HIS A 741 -14.22 -56.36 -0.88
CA HIS A 741 -15.07 -56.87 -1.96
C HIS A 741 -14.45 -56.68 -3.35
N ALA A 742 -13.18 -56.25 -3.44
CA ALA A 742 -12.51 -55.99 -4.70
C ALA A 742 -11.85 -57.25 -5.28
N ASP A 743 -12.06 -57.52 -6.56
CA ASP A 743 -11.49 -58.68 -7.27
C ASP A 743 -9.95 -58.65 -7.33
N ASN A 744 -9.34 -57.46 -7.20
CA ASN A 744 -7.92 -57.17 -7.34
C ASN A 744 -7.24 -56.77 -6.01
N LEU A 745 -7.69 -57.34 -4.89
CA LEU A 745 -7.14 -57.06 -3.55
C LEU A 745 -5.61 -57.25 -3.44
N ASP A 746 -5.05 -58.29 -4.06
CA ASP A 746 -3.60 -58.57 -4.03
C ASP A 746 -2.78 -57.46 -4.74
N ASP A 747 -3.36 -56.87 -5.79
CA ASP A 747 -2.73 -55.76 -6.52
C ASP A 747 -2.72 -54.48 -5.67
N TYR A 748 -3.83 -54.19 -4.97
CA TYR A 748 -3.89 -53.08 -4.00
C TYR A 748 -2.86 -53.25 -2.89
N GLN A 749 -2.73 -54.46 -2.33
CA GLN A 749 -1.76 -54.75 -1.28
C GLN A 749 -0.31 -54.55 -1.78
N THR A 750 -0.02 -55.02 -3.00
CA THR A 750 1.29 -54.86 -3.61
C THR A 750 1.61 -53.39 -3.85
N ALA A 751 0.63 -52.61 -4.33
CA ALA A 751 0.79 -51.18 -4.54
C ALA A 751 1.09 -50.45 -3.23
N ILE A 752 0.33 -50.68 -2.15
CA ILE A 752 0.47 -49.94 -0.88
C ILE A 752 1.84 -50.13 -0.23
N LYS A 753 2.50 -51.29 -0.41
CA LYS A 753 3.89 -51.53 0.05
C LYS A 753 4.90 -50.59 -0.60
N GLU A 754 4.56 -49.99 -1.74
CA GLU A 754 5.40 -49.02 -2.44
C GLU A 754 5.15 -47.56 -2.02
N LEU A 755 4.24 -47.30 -1.07
CA LEU A 755 3.95 -45.95 -0.59
C LEU A 755 5.23 -45.34 0.02
N LYS A 756 5.60 -44.14 -0.43
CA LYS A 756 6.82 -43.41 -0.01
C LYS A 756 6.46 -42.01 0.43
N LYS A 757 7.38 -41.37 1.16
CA LYS A 757 7.27 -39.95 1.58
C LYS A 757 6.89 -39.02 0.41
N ASP A 758 7.44 -39.27 -0.78
CA ASP A 758 7.21 -38.44 -1.97
C ASP A 758 5.74 -38.41 -2.39
N HIS A 759 4.99 -39.51 -2.23
CA HIS A 759 3.55 -39.55 -2.53
C HIS A 759 2.77 -38.57 -1.65
N PHE A 760 3.12 -38.48 -0.36
CA PHE A 760 2.54 -37.50 0.54
C PHE A 760 2.95 -36.09 0.16
N THR A 761 4.25 -35.81 0.03
CA THR A 761 4.72 -34.44 -0.27
C THR A 761 4.21 -33.94 -1.62
N SER A 762 4.02 -34.82 -2.61
CA SER A 762 3.45 -34.49 -3.93
C SER A 762 1.94 -34.27 -3.94
N THR A 763 1.25 -34.52 -2.82
CA THR A 763 -0.20 -34.35 -2.64
C THR A 763 -0.54 -33.35 -1.52
N THR A 764 0.44 -32.56 -1.06
CA THR A 764 0.30 -31.51 -0.03
C THR A 764 -0.39 -30.22 -0.51
N GLY A 765 -1.30 -30.30 -1.47
CA GLY A 765 -2.13 -29.18 -1.95
C GLY A 765 -3.59 -29.62 -1.96
N SER A 766 -4.53 -28.75 -1.61
CA SER A 766 -5.98 -29.10 -1.62
C SER A 766 -6.64 -28.57 -2.88
N ALA A 767 -7.32 -29.47 -3.60
CA ALA A 767 -8.14 -29.15 -4.76
C ALA A 767 -9.51 -28.53 -4.38
N LEU A 768 -9.72 -28.22 -3.10
CA LEU A 768 -10.92 -27.58 -2.57
C LEU A 768 -10.59 -26.18 -2.08
N ASP A 769 -11.47 -25.22 -2.41
CA ASP A 769 -11.52 -23.95 -1.70
C ASP A 769 -11.80 -24.20 -0.21
N TYR A 770 -11.35 -23.28 0.63
CA TYR A 770 -11.55 -23.31 2.08
C TYR A 770 -12.27 -22.06 2.55
N LEU A 771 -13.26 -22.22 3.42
CA LEU A 771 -13.97 -21.12 4.06
C LEU A 771 -13.93 -21.28 5.58
N HIS A 772 -13.56 -20.22 6.29
CA HIS A 772 -13.57 -20.17 7.75
C HIS A 772 -14.34 -18.95 8.24
N THR A 773 -15.29 -19.15 9.16
CA THR A 773 -15.94 -18.04 9.88
C THR A 773 -15.42 -17.96 11.32
N ASP A 774 -15.30 -16.73 11.81
CA ASP A 774 -14.93 -16.41 13.17
C ASP A 774 -15.90 -15.33 13.66
N ALA A 775 -16.91 -15.77 14.41
CA ALA A 775 -18.02 -14.91 14.80
C ALA A 775 -17.60 -13.87 15.85
N SER A 776 -16.71 -14.26 16.75
CA SER A 776 -16.18 -13.38 17.82
C SER A 776 -15.32 -12.25 17.26
N ASN A 777 -14.60 -12.50 16.17
CA ASN A 777 -13.79 -11.50 15.47
C ASN A 777 -14.51 -10.88 14.26
N GLN A 778 -15.78 -11.22 14.02
CA GLN A 778 -16.59 -10.74 12.89
C GLN A 778 -15.87 -10.87 11.54
N LEU A 779 -15.20 -12.00 11.33
CA LEU A 779 -14.35 -12.23 10.17
C LEU A 779 -14.79 -13.50 9.43
N VAL A 780 -14.81 -13.44 8.11
CA VAL A 780 -14.82 -14.63 7.25
C VAL A 780 -13.59 -14.59 6.35
N MET A 781 -12.97 -15.75 6.16
CA MET A 781 -11.82 -15.90 5.29
C MET A 781 -12.04 -17.05 4.30
N ARG A 782 -11.89 -16.76 3.00
CA ARG A 782 -11.77 -17.78 1.96
C ARG A 782 -10.31 -17.91 1.51
N VAL A 783 -9.85 -19.15 1.33
CA VAL A 783 -8.56 -19.48 0.72
C VAL A 783 -8.80 -20.30 -0.53
N SER A 784 -8.22 -19.89 -1.66
CA SER A 784 -8.40 -20.61 -2.91
C SER A 784 -7.70 -21.97 -2.92
N ALA A 785 -8.26 -22.90 -3.68
CA ALA A 785 -7.71 -24.20 -3.98
C ALA A 785 -6.37 -24.10 -4.73
N THR A 786 -5.52 -25.10 -4.54
CA THR A 786 -4.37 -25.37 -5.41
C THR A 786 -3.97 -26.83 -5.29
N GLU A 787 -3.75 -27.47 -6.44
CA GLU A 787 -3.23 -28.83 -6.54
C GLU A 787 -1.69 -28.84 -6.50
N GLU A 788 -1.06 -27.69 -6.72
CA GLU A 788 0.38 -27.53 -6.64
C GLU A 788 0.85 -27.53 -5.18
N THR A 789 2.07 -28.00 -4.94
CA THR A 789 2.53 -28.29 -3.57
C THR A 789 3.67 -27.40 -3.10
N ALA A 790 3.63 -27.01 -1.82
CA ALA A 790 4.74 -26.26 -1.20
C ALA A 790 5.96 -27.13 -0.89
N HIS A 791 5.77 -28.44 -0.69
CA HIS A 791 6.83 -29.38 -0.32
C HIS A 791 7.51 -30.06 -1.52
N ASN A 792 6.88 -30.07 -2.71
CA ASN A 792 7.45 -30.60 -3.94
C ASN A 792 7.31 -29.57 -5.08
N LYS A 793 8.05 -28.46 -4.94
CA LYS A 793 8.05 -27.35 -5.90
C LYS A 793 8.62 -27.80 -7.25
N GLN A 794 7.94 -27.45 -8.33
CA GLN A 794 8.36 -27.80 -9.70
C GLN A 794 8.74 -26.55 -10.52
N LYS A 795 9.51 -26.75 -11.59
CA LYS A 795 9.84 -25.70 -12.59
C LYS A 795 8.64 -25.44 -13.49
N GLY A 796 8.43 -24.20 -13.88
CA GLY A 796 7.41 -23.75 -14.82
C GLY A 796 6.52 -22.64 -14.27
N ALA A 797 6.09 -21.73 -15.14
CA ALA A 797 5.32 -20.54 -14.79
C ALA A 797 4.05 -20.84 -13.98
N ASN A 798 3.36 -21.95 -14.30
CA ASN A 798 2.11 -22.36 -13.66
C ASN A 798 2.29 -23.40 -12.53
N ARG A 799 3.53 -23.68 -12.10
CA ARG A 799 3.86 -24.73 -11.11
C ARG A 799 4.06 -24.20 -9.69
N GLN A 800 3.37 -23.11 -9.37
CA GLN A 800 3.46 -22.45 -8.08
C GLN A 800 2.18 -22.71 -7.27
N ALA A 801 2.34 -23.09 -5.99
CA ALA A 801 1.22 -23.31 -5.06
C ALA A 801 0.63 -21.99 -4.54
N PHE A 802 0.20 -21.15 -5.49
CA PHE A 802 -0.47 -19.88 -5.26
C PHE A 802 -1.84 -20.11 -4.66
N ARG A 803 -2.14 -19.40 -3.56
CA ARG A 803 -3.48 -19.40 -2.95
C ARG A 803 -3.89 -17.95 -2.69
N ALA A 804 -4.91 -17.49 -3.39
CA ALA A 804 -5.52 -16.19 -3.11
C ALA A 804 -6.28 -16.28 -1.79
N ILE A 805 -6.24 -15.19 -1.01
CA ILE A 805 -7.00 -15.06 0.23
C ILE A 805 -8.01 -13.93 0.05
N ALA A 806 -9.21 -14.14 0.56
CA ALA A 806 -10.24 -13.13 0.62
C ALA A 806 -10.71 -13.02 2.08
N ARG A 807 -10.69 -11.82 2.64
CA ARG A 807 -11.20 -11.53 3.98
C ARG A 807 -12.34 -10.53 3.87
N ASN A 808 -13.45 -10.84 4.52
CA ASN A 808 -14.61 -9.96 4.61
C ASN A 808 -15.14 -9.95 6.05
N ARG A 809 -15.97 -8.95 6.36
CA ARG A 809 -16.65 -8.85 7.64
C ARG A 809 -17.81 -9.84 7.68
N TYR A 810 -17.94 -10.58 8.77
CA TYR A 810 -19.03 -11.51 9.03
C TYR A 810 -19.89 -11.01 10.19
N ASN A 811 -21.19 -10.85 9.95
CA ASN A 811 -22.18 -10.58 10.98
C ASN A 811 -22.91 -11.90 11.32
N PRO A 812 -22.59 -12.53 12.46
CA PRO A 812 -23.11 -13.83 12.82
C PRO A 812 -24.58 -13.83 13.29
N GLN A 813 -25.16 -12.66 13.59
CA GLN A 813 -26.57 -12.56 13.99
C GLN A 813 -27.53 -12.68 12.80
N GLU A 814 -27.10 -12.24 11.62
CA GLU A 814 -27.92 -12.19 10.41
C GLU A 814 -27.43 -13.13 9.30
N ASP A 815 -26.31 -13.82 9.53
CA ASP A 815 -25.55 -14.53 8.49
C ASP A 815 -25.31 -13.66 7.25
N THR A 816 -24.86 -12.43 7.50
CA THR A 816 -24.53 -11.46 6.46
C THR A 816 -23.02 -11.28 6.38
N VAL A 817 -22.52 -11.18 5.14
CA VAL A 817 -21.12 -10.86 4.87
C VAL A 817 -21.08 -9.48 4.23
N ALA A 818 -20.07 -8.69 4.58
CA ALA A 818 -19.85 -7.38 3.99
C ALA A 818 -18.37 -7.18 3.65
N ALA A 819 -18.10 -6.52 2.54
CA ALA A 819 -16.78 -6.06 2.17
C ALA A 819 -16.22 -5.10 3.24
N PHE A 820 -14.93 -5.20 3.54
CA PHE A 820 -14.23 -4.12 4.24
C PHE A 820 -14.13 -2.87 3.34
N LYS A 821 -14.15 -1.69 3.96
CA LYS A 821 -13.98 -0.39 3.27
C LYS A 821 -12.65 -0.32 2.52
N HIS A 822 -11.58 -0.83 3.13
CA HIS A 822 -10.29 -0.98 2.47
C HIS A 822 -10.23 -2.34 1.80
N GLN A 823 -9.98 -2.32 0.48
CA GLN A 823 -9.74 -3.53 -0.29
C GLN A 823 -8.25 -3.88 -0.27
N ALA A 824 -7.96 -5.13 0.09
CA ALA A 824 -6.65 -5.73 -0.10
C ALA A 824 -6.79 -7.07 -0.82
N VAL A 825 -5.85 -7.34 -1.72
CA VAL A 825 -5.70 -8.63 -2.39
C VAL A 825 -4.38 -9.23 -1.96
N ASP A 826 -4.46 -10.26 -1.12
CA ASP A 826 -3.29 -11.00 -0.68
C ASP A 826 -3.29 -12.44 -1.21
N ALA A 827 -2.09 -12.95 -1.42
CA ALA A 827 -1.87 -14.35 -1.73
C ALA A 827 -0.80 -14.98 -0.85
N ARG A 828 -1.04 -16.22 -0.46
CA ARG A 828 0.01 -17.10 0.05
C ARG A 828 0.71 -17.72 -1.14
N VAL A 829 2.03 -17.55 -1.20
CA VAL A 829 2.91 -18.25 -2.15
C VAL A 829 4.01 -18.95 -1.37
N PRO A 830 4.31 -20.26 -1.57
CA PRO A 830 5.56 -20.80 -1.04
C PRO A 830 6.75 -20.05 -1.64
N SER A 831 7.94 -20.16 -1.05
CA SER A 831 9.15 -19.59 -1.66
C SER A 831 9.28 -20.04 -3.12
N ILE A 832 9.26 -19.08 -4.04
CA ILE A 832 9.09 -19.32 -5.48
C ILE A 832 10.27 -20.10 -6.10
N ALA A 833 11.48 -19.89 -5.57
CA ALA A 833 12.69 -20.47 -6.15
C ALA A 833 12.79 -21.99 -5.98
N VAL A 834 13.12 -22.68 -7.08
CA VAL A 834 13.55 -24.09 -7.11
C VAL A 834 15.09 -24.11 -7.16
N LEU A 835 15.71 -24.90 -6.29
CA LEU A 835 17.18 -24.90 -6.10
C LEU A 835 17.87 -25.94 -6.99
N GLY A 836 19.16 -25.73 -7.27
CA GLY A 836 20.01 -26.69 -7.97
C GLY A 836 19.88 -26.70 -9.50
N GLU A 837 19.04 -25.83 -10.05
CA GLU A 837 18.72 -25.74 -11.48
C GLU A 837 19.48 -24.60 -12.17
N THR A 838 19.90 -24.79 -13.44
CA THR A 838 20.70 -23.80 -14.20
C THR A 838 19.93 -22.53 -14.55
N ASP A 839 18.59 -22.59 -14.65
CA ASP A 839 17.72 -21.47 -15.04
C ASP A 839 16.83 -20.95 -13.90
N ALA A 840 17.18 -21.19 -12.65
CA ALA A 840 16.31 -20.88 -11.51
C ALA A 840 15.88 -19.40 -11.42
N ILE A 841 16.72 -18.46 -11.86
CA ILE A 841 16.40 -17.02 -11.90
C ILE A 841 15.26 -16.74 -12.91
N ARG A 842 15.34 -17.38 -14.08
CA ARG A 842 14.31 -17.27 -15.14
C ARG A 842 12.99 -17.89 -14.67
N ASP A 843 13.05 -19.07 -14.06
CA ASP A 843 11.86 -19.74 -13.48
C ASP A 843 11.14 -18.86 -12.44
N VAL A 844 11.89 -18.17 -11.57
CA VAL A 844 11.31 -17.20 -10.64
C VAL A 844 10.61 -16.07 -11.39
N ALA A 845 11.26 -15.48 -12.40
CA ALA A 845 10.67 -14.38 -13.18
C ALA A 845 9.37 -14.80 -13.89
N ASP A 846 9.34 -15.99 -14.47
CA ASP A 846 8.18 -16.53 -15.18
C ASP A 846 7.01 -16.81 -14.21
N LYS A 847 7.29 -17.33 -13.02
CA LYS A 847 6.27 -17.53 -11.97
C LYS A 847 5.74 -16.20 -11.43
N LEU A 848 6.62 -15.22 -11.21
CA LEU A 848 6.21 -13.87 -10.79
C LEU A 848 5.26 -13.23 -11.81
N ALA A 849 5.49 -13.44 -13.11
CA ALA A 849 4.59 -12.93 -14.14
C ALA A 849 3.16 -13.49 -14.02
N VAL A 850 3.02 -14.79 -13.75
CA VAL A 850 1.72 -15.44 -13.53
C VAL A 850 1.08 -14.98 -12.23
N ASP A 851 1.83 -14.98 -11.13
CA ASP A 851 1.32 -14.60 -9.81
C ASP A 851 0.86 -13.13 -9.77
N VAL A 852 1.60 -12.22 -10.42
CA VAL A 852 1.21 -10.80 -10.53
C VAL A 852 -0.05 -10.65 -11.38
N ALA A 853 -0.16 -11.35 -12.50
CA ALA A 853 -1.36 -11.31 -13.35
C ALA A 853 -2.61 -11.79 -12.56
N ARG A 854 -2.48 -12.85 -11.76
CA ARG A 854 -3.56 -13.34 -10.88
C ARG A 854 -4.00 -12.30 -9.85
N LEU A 855 -3.04 -11.61 -9.23
CA LEU A 855 -3.34 -10.55 -8.27
C LEU A 855 -3.99 -9.33 -8.93
N GLN A 856 -3.53 -8.95 -10.12
CA GLN A 856 -4.08 -7.84 -10.91
C GLN A 856 -5.49 -8.15 -11.42
N ASN A 857 -5.80 -9.39 -11.81
CA ASN A 857 -7.15 -9.80 -12.20
C ASN A 857 -8.16 -9.65 -11.05
N LYS A 858 -7.72 -9.88 -9.81
CA LYS A 858 -8.56 -9.73 -8.61
C LYS A 858 -8.65 -8.27 -8.13
N ASN A 859 -7.69 -7.43 -8.50
CA ASN A 859 -7.72 -5.98 -8.25
C ASN A 859 -7.31 -5.19 -9.51
N PRO A 860 -8.19 -5.13 -10.53
CA PRO A 860 -7.87 -4.54 -11.83
C PRO A 860 -7.47 -3.06 -11.73
N GLY A 861 -7.99 -2.33 -10.72
CA GLY A 861 -7.63 -0.94 -10.45
C GLY A 861 -6.23 -0.73 -9.85
N TYR A 862 -5.51 -1.78 -9.47
CA TYR A 862 -4.18 -1.67 -8.88
C TYR A 862 -3.10 -1.48 -9.94
N ARG A 863 -2.40 -0.35 -9.85
CA ARG A 863 -1.39 0.09 -10.84
C ARG A 863 -0.06 0.48 -10.18
N ARG A 864 0.44 -0.35 -9.28
CA ARG A 864 1.66 -0.10 -8.48
C ARG A 864 2.45 -1.39 -8.29
N PRO A 865 3.71 -1.32 -7.82
CA PRO A 865 4.49 -2.51 -7.54
C PRO A 865 3.79 -3.45 -6.55
N VAL A 866 3.75 -4.74 -6.85
CA VAL A 866 3.34 -5.79 -5.91
C VAL A 866 4.47 -6.03 -4.92
N VAL A 867 4.16 -6.07 -3.63
CA VAL A 867 5.16 -6.40 -2.61
C VAL A 867 5.19 -7.91 -2.39
N TYR A 868 6.36 -8.51 -2.59
CA TYR A 868 6.64 -9.88 -2.19
C TYR A 868 7.28 -9.91 -0.80
N ASN A 869 6.47 -10.17 0.22
CA ASN A 869 6.89 -10.34 1.60
C ASN A 869 7.55 -11.71 1.79
N LEU A 870 8.87 -11.73 1.62
CA LEU A 870 9.69 -12.93 1.74
C LEU A 870 10.09 -13.13 3.20
N LEU A 871 9.38 -14.03 3.89
CA LEU A 871 9.58 -14.38 5.30
C LEU A 871 10.80 -15.31 5.52
N THR A 872 11.65 -15.45 4.52
CA THR A 872 12.79 -16.38 4.54
C THR A 872 13.98 -15.75 5.26
N SER A 873 14.66 -16.54 6.10
CA SER A 873 15.82 -16.05 6.83
C SER A 873 17.04 -15.82 5.97
N LEU A 874 17.86 -14.86 6.39
CA LEU A 874 19.15 -14.55 5.79
C LEU A 874 20.27 -15.04 6.72
N TYR A 875 20.71 -16.28 6.53
CA TYR A 875 21.85 -16.83 7.28
C TYR A 875 23.18 -16.45 6.63
N ARG A 876 24.30 -16.68 7.33
CA ARG A 876 25.65 -16.52 6.74
C ARG A 876 25.85 -17.50 5.60
N ARG A 877 26.62 -17.13 4.58
CA ARG A 877 26.95 -17.97 3.41
C ARG A 877 27.45 -19.38 3.76
N ILE A 878 28.19 -19.54 4.86
CA ILE A 878 28.69 -20.85 5.31
C ILE A 878 27.57 -21.82 5.73
N SER A 879 26.44 -21.28 6.21
CA SER A 879 25.28 -22.06 6.64
C SER A 879 24.55 -22.74 5.47
N ASP A 880 24.82 -22.36 4.22
CA ASP A 880 24.25 -22.97 3.02
C ASP A 880 25.11 -24.15 2.48
N ASN A 881 26.34 -24.34 2.96
CA ASN A 881 27.34 -25.24 2.34
C ASN A 881 27.51 -26.62 3.04
N GLY A 882 26.56 -27.05 3.88
CA GLY A 882 26.63 -28.32 4.62
C GLY A 882 25.64 -29.40 4.15
N PRO A 883 25.90 -30.69 4.42
CA PRO A 883 24.91 -31.76 4.24
C PRO A 883 23.66 -31.47 5.07
N GLY A 884 22.48 -31.38 4.44
CA GLY A 884 21.23 -31.01 5.12
C GLY A 884 21.02 -29.51 5.34
N ALA A 885 21.85 -28.63 4.75
CA ALA A 885 21.67 -27.19 4.80
C ALA A 885 20.32 -26.77 4.18
N ASN A 886 19.59 -25.91 4.89
CA ASN A 886 18.26 -25.46 4.45
C ASN A 886 18.32 -24.45 3.29
N GLN A 887 19.50 -24.06 2.80
CA GLN A 887 19.80 -23.19 1.65
C GLN A 887 18.93 -21.93 1.54
N GLN A 888 18.52 -21.34 2.68
CA GLN A 888 17.53 -20.26 2.71
C GLN A 888 18.05 -18.97 2.06
N ARG A 889 19.33 -18.64 2.30
CA ARG A 889 19.97 -17.46 1.71
C ARG A 889 20.13 -17.62 0.20
N GLU A 890 20.50 -18.79 -0.30
CA GLU A 890 20.53 -19.09 -1.74
C GLU A 890 19.14 -18.94 -2.39
N SER A 891 18.08 -19.38 -1.72
CA SER A 891 16.72 -19.17 -2.21
C SER A 891 16.33 -17.69 -2.28
N ALA A 892 16.71 -16.89 -1.28
CA ALA A 892 16.47 -15.44 -1.28
C ALA A 892 17.24 -14.73 -2.39
N ARG A 893 18.50 -15.16 -2.64
CA ARG A 893 19.32 -14.68 -3.76
C ARG A 893 18.61 -14.87 -5.10
N LEU A 894 18.15 -16.09 -5.38
CA LEU A 894 17.45 -16.42 -6.62
C LEU A 894 16.16 -15.60 -6.79
N ILE A 895 15.42 -15.39 -5.69
CA ILE A 895 14.19 -14.59 -5.71
C ILE A 895 14.49 -13.12 -6.02
N LEU A 896 15.46 -12.50 -5.35
CA LEU A 896 15.83 -11.10 -5.58
C LEU A 896 16.28 -10.88 -7.04
N GLN A 897 17.13 -11.76 -7.56
CA GLN A 897 17.60 -11.69 -8.94
C GLN A 897 16.49 -11.96 -9.96
N GLY A 898 15.60 -12.93 -9.69
CA GLY A 898 14.45 -13.22 -10.53
C GLY A 898 13.47 -12.05 -10.57
N ALA A 899 13.26 -11.35 -9.44
CA ALA A 899 12.47 -10.13 -9.39
C ALA A 899 13.12 -8.99 -10.20
N HIS A 900 14.44 -8.82 -10.18
CA HIS A 900 15.10 -7.85 -11.06
C HIS A 900 14.91 -8.19 -12.54
N LEU A 901 15.06 -9.47 -12.91
CA LEU A 901 14.86 -9.92 -14.29
C LEU A 901 13.43 -9.65 -14.76
N TYR A 902 12.44 -10.05 -13.96
CA TYR A 902 11.03 -9.77 -14.20
C TYR A 902 10.77 -8.26 -14.36
N ASN A 903 11.26 -7.44 -13.42
CA ASN A 903 11.09 -5.99 -13.46
C ASN A 903 11.75 -5.35 -14.68
N LYS A 904 12.90 -5.86 -15.14
CA LYS A 904 13.53 -5.40 -16.37
C LYS A 904 12.66 -5.70 -17.58
N GLU A 905 12.02 -6.87 -17.62
CA GLU A 905 11.13 -7.25 -18.71
C GLU A 905 9.85 -6.40 -18.71
N GLN A 906 9.29 -6.12 -17.54
CA GLN A 906 8.17 -5.18 -17.41
C GLN A 906 8.59 -3.76 -17.84
N LEU A 907 9.77 -3.29 -17.43
CA LEU A 907 10.30 -1.98 -17.82
C LEU A 907 10.52 -1.87 -19.35
N ASN A 908 11.07 -2.91 -19.97
CA ASN A 908 11.24 -2.98 -21.43
C ASN A 908 9.90 -3.02 -22.18
N ALA A 909 8.86 -3.59 -21.56
CA ALA A 909 7.50 -3.62 -22.07
C ALA A 909 6.68 -2.36 -21.70
N SER A 910 7.29 -1.34 -21.08
CA SER A 910 6.61 -0.15 -20.56
C SER A 910 5.52 -0.42 -19.51
N ARG A 911 5.52 -1.59 -18.87
CA ARG A 911 4.55 -2.03 -17.83
C ARG A 911 5.04 -1.70 -16.42
N LEU A 912 5.10 -0.40 -16.10
CA LEU A 912 5.62 0.08 -14.81
C LEU A 912 4.73 -0.25 -13.61
N ASP A 913 3.48 -0.59 -13.89
CA ASP A 913 2.43 -0.83 -12.90
C ASP A 913 2.37 -2.29 -12.43
N SER A 914 3.22 -3.14 -13.01
CA SER A 914 3.30 -4.58 -12.72
C SER A 914 4.64 -4.98 -12.09
N LEU A 915 5.39 -4.05 -11.52
CA LEU A 915 6.68 -4.37 -10.89
C LEU A 915 6.50 -5.22 -9.62
N VAL A 916 7.56 -5.92 -9.20
CA VAL A 916 7.62 -6.65 -7.93
C VAL A 916 8.78 -6.13 -7.09
N TYR A 917 8.49 -5.71 -5.86
CA TYR A 917 9.51 -5.37 -4.86
C TYR A 917 9.55 -6.44 -3.77
N VAL A 918 10.74 -7.01 -3.54
CA VAL A 918 10.93 -8.07 -2.55
C VAL A 918 11.26 -7.44 -1.20
N GLN A 919 10.35 -7.60 -0.24
CA GLN A 919 10.55 -7.25 1.16
C GLN A 919 10.99 -8.48 1.95
N ASN A 920 12.29 -8.65 2.14
CA ASN A 920 12.86 -9.78 2.87
C ASN A 920 13.20 -9.38 4.32
N ILE A 921 12.19 -9.09 5.15
CA ILE A 921 12.37 -8.95 6.60
C ILE A 921 12.30 -10.36 7.22
N PRO A 922 13.41 -10.89 7.79
CA PRO A 922 13.40 -12.20 8.42
C PRO A 922 12.47 -12.22 9.64
N VAL A 923 11.67 -13.27 9.78
CA VAL A 923 10.78 -13.47 10.96
C VAL A 923 11.35 -14.46 11.98
N ASN A 924 12.54 -15.01 11.72
CA ASN A 924 13.26 -15.84 12.66
C ASN A 924 14.25 -14.98 13.46
N GLN A 925 14.33 -15.24 14.76
CA GLN A 925 15.17 -14.51 15.71
C GLN A 925 16.65 -14.98 15.74
N HIS A 926 17.07 -15.81 14.77
CA HIS A 926 18.42 -16.41 14.68
C HIS A 926 19.21 -15.98 13.43
N THR A 927 18.91 -14.82 12.85
CA THR A 927 19.26 -14.53 11.45
C THR A 927 20.06 -13.25 11.32
N LEU A 928 20.63 -12.99 10.14
CA LEU A 928 21.28 -11.70 9.91
C LEU A 928 20.21 -10.60 9.88
N GLN A 929 20.41 -9.61 10.73
CA GLN A 929 19.65 -8.36 10.71
C GLN A 929 19.87 -7.66 9.37
N LEU A 930 18.82 -6.99 8.88
CA LEU A 930 18.94 -6.12 7.71
C LEU A 930 19.83 -4.94 8.06
N ASP A 931 20.94 -4.79 7.34
CA ASP A 931 21.90 -3.72 7.56
C ASP A 931 22.54 -3.31 6.23
N PRO A 932 22.49 -2.02 5.83
CA PRO A 932 23.18 -1.54 4.63
C PRO A 932 24.70 -1.77 4.67
N ALA A 933 25.28 -1.96 5.86
CA ALA A 933 26.70 -2.23 6.08
C ALA A 933 27.05 -3.73 6.24
N ALA A 934 26.09 -4.66 6.12
CA ALA A 934 26.35 -6.10 6.29
C ALA A 934 27.41 -6.63 5.32
N PHE A 935 28.32 -7.51 5.77
CA PHE A 935 29.30 -8.12 4.85
C PHE A 935 28.68 -9.05 3.82
N ASP A 936 27.49 -9.57 4.10
CA ASP A 936 26.76 -10.48 3.23
C ASP A 936 26.04 -9.73 2.11
N ASP A 937 26.27 -10.14 0.86
CA ASP A 937 25.71 -9.46 -0.32
C ASP A 937 24.18 -9.57 -0.40
N VAL A 938 23.61 -10.75 -0.21
CA VAL A 938 22.16 -10.95 -0.21
C VAL A 938 21.49 -10.11 0.87
N THR A 939 22.09 -10.01 2.05
CA THR A 939 21.55 -9.20 3.17
C THR A 939 21.52 -7.71 2.85
N ARG A 940 22.57 -7.16 2.24
CA ARG A 940 22.58 -5.75 1.82
C ARG A 940 21.59 -5.48 0.69
N GLU A 941 21.44 -6.41 -0.27
CA GLU A 941 20.44 -6.29 -1.33
C GLU A 941 19.02 -6.31 -0.75
N ALA A 942 18.72 -7.30 0.09
CA ALA A 942 17.46 -7.42 0.81
C ALA A 942 17.14 -6.15 1.61
N THR A 943 18.14 -5.50 2.20
CA THR A 943 17.96 -4.24 2.95
C THR A 943 17.48 -3.12 2.03
N LEU A 944 18.14 -2.91 0.88
CA LEU A 944 17.77 -1.86 -0.07
C LEU A 944 16.39 -2.12 -0.69
N MET A 945 16.12 -3.37 -1.08
CA MET A 945 14.83 -3.74 -1.66
C MET A 945 13.68 -3.65 -0.65
N THR A 946 13.93 -3.98 0.63
CA THR A 946 12.95 -3.77 1.72
C THR A 946 12.67 -2.29 1.94
N GLN A 947 13.70 -1.43 1.97
CA GLN A 947 13.50 0.02 2.11
C GLN A 947 12.66 0.57 0.96
N MET A 948 12.92 0.11 -0.27
CA MET A 948 12.16 0.50 -1.45
C MET A 948 10.70 0.02 -1.40
N ALA A 949 10.48 -1.23 -0.99
CA ALA A 949 9.14 -1.79 -0.80
C ALA A 949 8.34 -1.01 0.25
N MET A 950 8.90 -0.78 1.45
CA MET A 950 8.23 -0.05 2.52
C MET A 950 7.89 1.39 2.10
N VAL A 951 8.81 2.11 1.44
CA VAL A 951 8.52 3.47 0.92
C VAL A 951 7.40 3.44 -0.12
N SER A 952 7.35 2.40 -0.98
CA SER A 952 6.29 2.21 -1.96
C SER A 952 4.94 1.89 -1.33
N SER A 953 4.89 1.11 -0.24
CA SER A 953 3.65 0.89 0.51
C SER A 953 3.19 2.16 1.22
N LEU A 954 4.11 2.87 1.90
CA LEU A 954 3.80 4.07 2.68
C LEU A 954 3.32 5.25 1.82
N ILE A 955 3.73 5.35 0.55
CA ILE A 955 3.27 6.43 -0.33
C ILE A 955 1.75 6.40 -0.54
N HIS A 956 1.11 5.24 -0.34
CA HIS A 956 -0.34 5.10 -0.42
C HIS A 956 -1.06 5.92 0.64
N TYR A 957 -0.45 6.08 1.82
CA TYR A 957 -1.06 6.72 2.98
C TYR A 957 -0.55 8.14 3.20
N ARG A 958 0.09 8.74 2.18
CA ARG A 958 0.73 10.05 2.29
C ARG A 958 -0.25 11.20 2.57
N THR A 959 -1.54 11.01 2.29
CA THR A 959 -2.63 11.96 2.58
C THR A 959 -2.91 12.05 4.09
N HIS A 960 -2.59 11.00 4.85
CA HIS A 960 -2.68 10.97 6.31
C HIS A 960 -1.39 11.44 7.01
N LEU A 961 -0.45 12.01 6.26
CA LEU A 961 0.81 12.55 6.78
C LEU A 961 0.82 14.08 6.66
N PRO A 962 1.56 14.79 7.53
CA PRO A 962 1.78 16.23 7.37
C PRO A 962 2.32 16.56 5.96
N PRO A 963 1.86 17.64 5.28
CA PRO A 963 2.18 17.90 3.86
C PRO A 963 3.67 17.82 3.51
N SER A 964 4.51 18.42 4.35
CA SER A 964 5.97 18.35 4.26
C SER A 964 6.58 16.93 4.31
N LEU A 965 6.02 16.03 5.14
CA LEU A 965 6.46 14.64 5.24
C LEU A 965 5.95 13.85 4.04
N SER A 966 4.71 14.12 3.62
CA SER A 966 4.10 13.61 2.39
C SER A 966 4.98 13.92 1.15
N GLU A 967 5.40 15.18 0.99
CA GLU A 967 6.32 15.60 -0.07
C GLU A 967 7.70 14.94 0.02
N SER A 968 8.24 14.86 1.25
CA SER A 968 9.54 14.23 1.51
C SER A 968 9.54 12.74 1.14
N LEU A 969 8.49 12.03 1.53
CA LEU A 969 8.27 10.62 1.17
C LEU A 969 8.07 10.44 -0.34
N ALA A 970 7.30 11.32 -1.00
CA ALA A 970 7.11 11.31 -2.44
C ALA A 970 8.43 11.49 -3.21
N ARG A 971 9.25 12.48 -2.82
CA ARG A 971 10.59 12.68 -3.40
C ARG A 971 11.47 11.45 -3.21
N ALA A 972 11.40 10.81 -2.04
CA ALA A 972 12.17 9.60 -1.79
C ALA A 972 11.74 8.43 -2.67
N HIS A 973 10.44 8.20 -2.79
CA HIS A 973 9.90 7.20 -3.70
C HIS A 973 10.36 7.43 -5.15
N GLU A 974 10.20 8.65 -5.67
CA GLU A 974 10.60 9.00 -7.04
C GLU A 974 12.10 8.81 -7.28
N ARG A 975 12.94 9.24 -6.34
CA ARG A 975 14.40 9.11 -6.46
C ARG A 975 14.85 7.65 -6.44
N LEU A 976 14.34 6.85 -5.49
CA LEU A 976 14.66 5.43 -5.38
C LEU A 976 14.22 4.65 -6.62
N GLN A 977 13.02 4.93 -7.12
CA GLN A 977 12.48 4.32 -8.33
C GLN A 977 13.31 4.68 -9.56
N SER A 978 13.65 5.97 -9.74
CA SER A 978 14.49 6.42 -10.85
C SER A 978 15.86 5.73 -10.87
N ASN A 979 16.49 5.60 -9.71
CA ASN A 979 17.78 4.91 -9.59
C ASN A 979 17.65 3.42 -9.89
N TYR A 980 16.56 2.79 -9.45
CA TYR A 980 16.31 1.38 -9.73
C TYR A 980 16.10 1.13 -11.23
N PHE A 981 15.35 1.99 -11.91
CA PHE A 981 15.18 1.91 -13.37
C PHE A 981 16.50 2.11 -14.12
N ASN A 982 17.35 3.02 -13.66
CA ASN A 982 18.69 3.18 -14.24
C ASN A 982 19.52 1.90 -14.08
N TYR A 983 19.47 1.26 -12.91
CA TYR A 983 20.09 -0.03 -12.68
C TYR A 983 19.58 -1.10 -13.66
N LEU A 984 18.26 -1.30 -13.76
CA LEU A 984 17.67 -2.32 -14.63
C LEU A 984 18.05 -2.14 -16.11
N ASN A 985 18.08 -0.89 -16.58
CA ASN A 985 18.37 -0.56 -17.97
C ASN A 985 19.86 -0.62 -18.33
N THR A 986 20.73 -0.12 -17.45
CA THR A 986 22.13 0.18 -17.82
C THR A 986 23.18 -0.61 -17.04
N GLU A 987 22.92 -0.95 -15.78
CA GLU A 987 23.95 -1.49 -14.87
C GLU A 987 23.77 -2.99 -14.58
N MET A 988 22.54 -3.52 -14.71
CA MET A 988 22.19 -4.90 -14.33
C MET A 988 23.01 -5.97 -15.08
N ALA A 989 23.45 -5.69 -16.31
CA ALA A 989 24.28 -6.62 -17.08
C ALA A 989 25.67 -6.85 -16.44
N GLY A 990 26.20 -5.85 -15.72
CA GLY A 990 27.48 -5.93 -15.01
C GLY A 990 27.34 -6.10 -13.49
N CYS A 991 26.16 -5.82 -12.93
CA CYS A 991 25.87 -5.93 -11.50
C CYS A 991 24.63 -6.81 -11.30
N PRO A 992 24.76 -8.06 -10.80
CA PRO A 992 23.59 -8.93 -10.58
C PRO A 992 22.71 -8.48 -9.40
N PHE A 993 23.17 -7.52 -8.62
CA PHE A 993 22.45 -6.93 -7.49
C PHE A 993 22.39 -5.41 -7.63
N TYR A 994 21.25 -4.83 -7.28
CA TYR A 994 21.03 -3.39 -7.33
C TYR A 994 22.01 -2.66 -6.41
N LYS A 995 22.23 -3.16 -5.19
CA LYS A 995 23.09 -2.53 -4.19
C LYS A 995 24.55 -2.30 -4.62
N ASP A 996 25.05 -3.06 -5.60
CA ASP A 996 26.44 -3.02 -6.03
C ASP A 996 26.67 -2.00 -7.15
N SER A 997 25.59 -1.68 -7.86
CA SER A 997 25.51 -0.66 -8.88
C SER A 997 25.77 0.75 -8.31
N LEU A 998 26.18 1.69 -9.16
CA LEU A 998 26.34 3.09 -8.77
C LEU A 998 24.99 3.66 -8.29
N SER A 999 23.94 3.41 -9.06
CA SER A 999 22.57 3.81 -8.72
C SER A 999 22.10 3.28 -7.36
N GLY A 1000 22.43 2.03 -7.02
CA GLY A 1000 22.07 1.42 -5.74
C GLY A 1000 22.82 2.03 -4.56
N LYS A 1001 24.11 2.35 -4.73
CA LYS A 1001 24.90 3.05 -3.70
C LYS A 1001 24.36 4.46 -3.45
N GLU A 1002 23.98 5.18 -4.49
CA GLU A 1002 23.32 6.49 -4.37
C GLU A 1002 21.99 6.39 -3.64
N SER A 1003 21.19 5.37 -3.95
CA SER A 1003 19.90 5.12 -3.29
C SER A 1003 20.04 4.84 -1.81
N LEU A 1004 21.02 4.02 -1.40
CA LEU A 1004 21.31 3.77 0.01
C LEU A 1004 21.70 5.05 0.74
N GLY A 1005 22.64 5.82 0.19
CA GLY A 1005 23.07 7.09 0.80
C GLY A 1005 21.93 8.11 0.93
N TYR A 1006 21.11 8.23 -0.12
CA TYR A 1006 19.96 9.12 -0.13
C TYR A 1006 18.89 8.67 0.88
N PHE A 1007 18.57 7.37 0.95
CA PHE A 1007 17.60 6.85 1.91
C PHE A 1007 18.03 7.14 3.36
N GLU A 1008 19.30 6.92 3.70
CA GLU A 1008 19.82 7.21 5.05
C GLU A 1008 19.70 8.68 5.43
N MET A 1009 19.92 9.59 4.47
CA MET A 1009 19.70 11.03 4.66
C MET A 1009 18.22 11.32 4.95
N MET A 1010 17.29 10.81 4.13
CA MET A 1010 15.85 11.02 4.30
C MET A 1010 15.32 10.44 5.62
N ARG A 1011 15.82 9.26 6.01
CA ARG A 1011 15.49 8.62 7.28
C ARG A 1011 15.82 9.53 8.48
N GLY A 1012 16.97 10.20 8.43
CA GLY A 1012 17.37 11.19 9.43
C GLY A 1012 16.42 12.39 9.52
N GLU A 1013 15.84 12.82 8.39
CA GLU A 1013 14.80 13.86 8.37
C GLU A 1013 13.50 13.36 9.01
N TRP A 1014 13.03 12.17 8.64
CA TRP A 1014 11.76 11.60 9.09
C TRP A 1014 11.73 11.32 10.59
N LYS A 1015 12.88 10.98 11.18
CA LYS A 1015 13.00 10.70 12.61
C LYS A 1015 12.50 11.85 13.50
N ASN A 1016 12.67 13.09 13.05
CA ASN A 1016 12.28 14.29 13.82
C ASN A 1016 10.87 14.80 13.49
N ALA A 1017 10.11 14.10 12.64
CA ALA A 1017 8.79 14.55 12.22
C ALA A 1017 7.74 14.31 13.31
N VAL A 1018 6.97 15.34 13.66
CA VAL A 1018 5.81 15.22 14.55
C VAL A 1018 4.60 14.79 13.73
N ILE A 1019 4.03 13.63 14.07
CA ILE A 1019 2.87 13.04 13.39
C ILE A 1019 1.75 12.96 14.42
N GLN A 1020 0.55 13.40 14.06
CA GLN A 1020 -0.64 13.21 14.88
C GLN A 1020 -1.26 11.85 14.55
N PRO A 1021 -1.59 11.01 15.55
CA PRO A 1021 -2.16 9.68 15.30
C PRO A 1021 -3.51 9.76 14.59
N SER A 1022 -3.71 8.88 13.60
CA SER A 1022 -5.00 8.71 12.92
C SER A 1022 -5.93 7.76 13.71
N GLY A 1023 -6.42 8.17 14.89
CA GLY A 1023 -7.16 7.28 15.80
C GLY A 1023 -8.43 6.63 15.21
N ASN A 1024 -9.06 7.25 14.20
CA ASN A 1024 -10.29 6.74 13.58
C ASN A 1024 -10.05 5.83 12.35
N ASP A 1025 -8.80 5.67 11.89
CA ASP A 1025 -8.44 4.86 10.72
C ASP A 1025 -7.21 3.99 11.05
N LEU A 1026 -7.46 2.69 11.29
CA LEU A 1026 -6.42 1.74 11.66
C LEU A 1026 -5.37 1.56 10.56
N HIS A 1027 -5.74 1.61 9.28
CA HIS A 1027 -4.76 1.46 8.19
C HIS A 1027 -3.81 2.66 8.16
N ALA A 1028 -4.35 3.87 8.26
CA ALA A 1028 -3.54 5.07 8.36
C ALA A 1028 -2.66 5.07 9.62
N LEU A 1029 -3.20 4.64 10.77
CA LEU A 1029 -2.43 4.55 12.01
C LEU A 1029 -1.28 3.53 11.89
N VAL A 1030 -1.53 2.35 11.33
CA VAL A 1030 -0.47 1.34 11.10
C VAL A 1030 0.58 1.86 10.12
N ALA A 1031 0.18 2.58 9.06
CA ALA A 1031 1.13 3.22 8.15
C ALA A 1031 2.00 4.26 8.87
N GLN A 1032 1.45 5.05 9.79
CA GLN A 1032 2.21 5.99 10.62
C GLN A 1032 3.20 5.25 11.55
N VAL A 1033 2.78 4.15 12.16
CA VAL A 1033 3.65 3.28 12.99
C VAL A 1033 4.80 2.72 12.15
N LEU A 1034 4.53 2.20 10.96
CA LEU A 1034 5.56 1.68 10.05
C LEU A 1034 6.52 2.77 9.57
N LEU A 1035 6.04 3.98 9.27
CA LEU A 1035 6.91 5.10 8.90
C LEU A 1035 7.84 5.47 10.06
N LYS A 1036 7.33 5.52 11.30
CA LYS A 1036 8.14 5.75 12.50
C LYS A 1036 9.14 4.62 12.72
N ALA A 1037 8.73 3.37 12.56
CA ALA A 1037 9.62 2.20 12.63
C ALA A 1037 10.74 2.25 11.58
N LEU A 1038 10.41 2.64 10.35
CA LEU A 1038 11.36 2.83 9.26
C LEU A 1038 12.36 3.95 9.59
N ALA A 1039 11.86 5.09 10.10
CA ALA A 1039 12.65 6.24 10.52
C ALA A 1039 13.62 5.89 11.67
N ASN A 1040 13.15 5.10 12.65
CA ASN A 1040 13.94 4.66 13.79
C ASN A 1040 14.91 3.51 13.46
N GLY A 1041 14.67 2.78 12.37
CA GLY A 1041 15.44 1.60 12.00
C GLY A 1041 15.00 0.31 12.71
N ASP A 1042 13.79 0.28 13.27
CA ASP A 1042 13.27 -0.88 14.01
C ASP A 1042 13.10 -2.12 13.13
N TYR A 1043 12.86 -1.93 11.83
CA TYR A 1043 12.79 -3.02 10.84
C TYR A 1043 14.10 -3.84 10.71
N ARG A 1044 15.22 -3.31 11.23
CA ARG A 1044 16.51 -4.01 11.26
C ARG A 1044 16.59 -4.98 12.44
N ASN A 1045 15.82 -4.75 13.49
CA ASN A 1045 15.85 -5.60 14.68
C ASN A 1045 15.10 -6.90 14.40
N GLU A 1046 15.81 -8.02 14.46
CA GLU A 1046 15.25 -9.36 14.22
C GLU A 1046 14.09 -9.71 15.16
N GLN A 1047 14.05 -9.12 16.36
CA GLN A 1047 12.94 -9.27 17.31
C GLN A 1047 11.60 -8.83 16.70
N PHE A 1048 11.61 -7.75 15.91
CA PHE A 1048 10.39 -7.15 15.37
C PHE A 1048 10.02 -7.66 13.99
N GLY A 1049 10.76 -8.63 13.42
CA GLY A 1049 10.56 -9.08 12.05
C GLY A 1049 9.14 -9.53 11.75
N MET A 1050 8.53 -10.32 12.64
CA MET A 1050 7.14 -10.78 12.50
C MET A 1050 6.14 -9.62 12.61
N LEU A 1051 6.34 -8.72 13.57
CA LEU A 1051 5.53 -7.51 13.73
C LEU A 1051 5.57 -6.65 12.46
N MET A 1052 6.76 -6.35 11.94
CA MET A 1052 6.94 -5.51 10.76
C MET A 1052 6.29 -6.12 9.52
N GLN A 1053 6.44 -7.43 9.31
CA GLN A 1053 5.79 -8.13 8.20
C GLN A 1053 4.26 -8.10 8.33
N SER A 1054 3.71 -8.34 9.53
CA SER A 1054 2.26 -8.28 9.76
C SER A 1054 1.69 -6.88 9.53
N LEU A 1055 2.36 -5.84 10.03
CA LEU A 1055 1.94 -4.45 9.81
C LEU A 1055 2.05 -4.07 8.32
N SER A 1056 3.10 -4.51 7.62
CA SER A 1056 3.32 -4.19 6.20
C SER A 1056 2.25 -4.81 5.31
N ILE A 1057 2.02 -6.13 5.46
CA ILE A 1057 1.01 -6.86 4.69
C ILE A 1057 -0.39 -6.26 4.91
N PHE A 1058 -0.70 -5.83 6.13
CA PHE A 1058 -1.99 -5.22 6.46
C PHE A 1058 -2.26 -3.92 5.69
N ILE A 1059 -1.24 -3.11 5.43
CA ILE A 1059 -1.40 -1.83 4.70
C ILE A 1059 -1.16 -1.95 3.20
N GLU A 1060 -0.78 -3.12 2.70
CA GLU A 1060 -0.50 -3.33 1.28
C GLU A 1060 -1.79 -3.66 0.51
N PRO A 1061 -2.18 -2.86 -0.50
CA PRO A 1061 -3.39 -3.14 -1.27
C PRO A 1061 -3.30 -4.43 -2.09
N THR A 1062 -2.08 -4.79 -2.50
CA THR A 1062 -1.81 -6.02 -3.24
C THR A 1062 -0.47 -6.57 -2.79
N SER A 1063 -0.49 -7.80 -2.27
CA SER A 1063 0.73 -8.43 -1.76
C SER A 1063 0.73 -9.94 -1.95
N MET A 1064 1.93 -10.51 -1.94
CA MET A 1064 2.12 -11.94 -1.79
C MET A 1064 3.12 -12.18 -0.68
N ALA A 1065 2.91 -13.24 0.11
CA ALA A 1065 3.81 -13.56 1.20
C ALA A 1065 4.14 -15.06 1.24
N GLY A 1066 5.39 -15.35 1.59
CA GLY A 1066 5.93 -16.70 1.47
C GLY A 1066 7.19 -16.97 2.26
N CYS A 1067 7.40 -18.25 2.60
CA CYS A 1067 8.60 -18.74 3.27
C CYS A 1067 9.15 -19.99 2.56
N LYS A 1068 10.47 -20.21 2.62
CA LYS A 1068 11.09 -21.42 2.05
C LYS A 1068 10.77 -22.68 2.83
N SER A 1069 10.89 -22.63 4.16
CA SER A 1069 10.93 -23.84 4.97
C SER A 1069 9.94 -23.81 6.14
N ALA A 1070 8.87 -23.00 6.06
CA ALA A 1070 7.80 -23.08 7.03
C ALA A 1070 6.50 -22.41 6.57
N ASN A 1071 5.45 -23.20 6.41
CA ASN A 1071 4.07 -22.70 6.38
C ASN A 1071 3.69 -22.10 7.73
N GLU A 1072 4.35 -22.58 8.78
CA GLU A 1072 4.21 -22.15 10.16
C GLU A 1072 4.44 -20.65 10.35
N ARG A 1073 5.47 -20.10 9.70
CA ARG A 1073 5.84 -18.67 9.81
C ARG A 1073 4.85 -17.78 9.08
N TYR A 1074 4.38 -18.24 7.92
CA TYR A 1074 3.32 -17.56 7.20
C TYR A 1074 2.04 -17.53 8.04
N GLN A 1075 1.64 -18.67 8.62
CA GLN A 1075 0.46 -18.76 9.50
C GLN A 1075 0.52 -17.73 10.64
N ALA A 1076 1.65 -17.62 11.33
CA ALA A 1076 1.81 -16.65 12.42
C ALA A 1076 1.67 -15.19 11.98
N VAL A 1077 2.24 -14.84 10.83
CA VAL A 1077 2.13 -13.50 10.24
C VAL A 1077 0.70 -13.23 9.76
N ALA A 1078 0.10 -14.18 9.04
CA ALA A 1078 -1.25 -14.08 8.49
C ALA A 1078 -2.33 -14.06 9.57
N GLY A 1079 -2.13 -14.75 10.70
CA GLY A 1079 -3.03 -14.69 11.85
C GLY A 1079 -3.05 -13.30 12.50
N ARG A 1080 -1.89 -12.63 12.62
CA ARG A 1080 -1.80 -11.24 13.07
C ARG A 1080 -2.40 -10.26 12.07
N VAL A 1081 -2.25 -10.51 10.76
CA VAL A 1081 -2.95 -9.72 9.73
C VAL A 1081 -4.47 -9.88 9.87
N ALA A 1082 -4.97 -11.10 10.05
CA ALA A 1082 -6.39 -11.35 10.29
C ALA A 1082 -6.91 -10.66 11.58
N LEU A 1083 -6.11 -10.64 12.65
CA LEU A 1083 -6.42 -9.85 13.85
C LEU A 1083 -6.56 -8.36 13.54
N LEU A 1084 -5.63 -7.76 12.79
CA LEU A 1084 -5.70 -6.35 12.41
C LEU A 1084 -6.95 -6.06 11.55
N TRP A 1085 -7.30 -6.94 10.62
CA TRP A 1085 -8.56 -6.84 9.86
C TRP A 1085 -9.80 -6.89 10.75
N SER A 1086 -9.82 -7.74 11.78
CA SER A 1086 -10.91 -7.77 12.77
C SER A 1086 -11.05 -6.50 13.61
N MET A 1087 -10.07 -5.58 13.51
CA MET A 1087 -10.03 -4.30 14.21
C MET A 1087 -10.17 -3.09 13.27
N ALA A 1088 -10.13 -3.31 11.95
CA ALA A 1088 -10.05 -2.24 10.96
C ALA A 1088 -11.28 -1.34 10.94
N GLU A 1089 -12.43 -1.88 11.33
CA GLU A 1089 -13.69 -1.15 11.49
C GLU A 1089 -14.25 -1.41 12.90
N PRO A 1090 -14.90 -0.41 13.54
CA PRO A 1090 -15.33 -0.53 14.91
C PRO A 1090 -16.38 -1.63 15.08
N ALA A 1091 -15.97 -2.75 15.67
CA ALA A 1091 -16.90 -3.71 16.23
C ALA A 1091 -17.49 -3.11 17.52
N GLU A 1092 -18.82 -3.12 17.64
CA GLU A 1092 -19.56 -2.72 18.85
C GLU A 1092 -19.02 -3.44 20.12
N TYR A 1093 -18.32 -4.56 19.93
CA TYR A 1093 -17.72 -5.41 20.96
C TYR A 1093 -16.22 -5.67 20.73
N SER A 1094 -15.36 -4.65 20.86
CA SER A 1094 -13.89 -4.86 20.86
C SER A 1094 -13.38 -5.37 22.21
N SER A 1095 -12.64 -6.49 22.20
CA SER A 1095 -12.06 -7.10 23.41
C SER A 1095 -11.01 -6.20 24.07
N LYS A 1096 -10.78 -6.38 25.37
CA LYS A 1096 -9.78 -5.59 26.12
C LYS A 1096 -8.37 -5.64 25.48
N PRO A 1097 -7.84 -6.81 25.07
CA PRO A 1097 -6.54 -6.86 24.37
C PRO A 1097 -6.49 -6.04 23.08
N LYS A 1098 -7.56 -6.05 22.27
CA LYS A 1098 -7.63 -5.26 21.02
C LYS A 1098 -7.62 -3.76 21.31
N LYS A 1099 -8.37 -3.30 22.32
CA LYS A 1099 -8.36 -1.89 22.77
C LYS A 1099 -6.98 -1.46 23.26
N GLU A 1100 -6.29 -2.31 24.02
CA GLU A 1100 -4.93 -2.03 24.49
C GLU A 1100 -3.91 -1.98 23.34
N LEU A 1101 -4.07 -2.82 22.32
CA LEU A 1101 -3.25 -2.75 21.10
C LEU A 1101 -3.46 -1.42 20.37
N LEU A 1102 -4.71 -1.00 20.14
CA LEU A 1102 -5.01 0.28 19.49
C LEU A 1102 -4.36 1.45 20.23
N ALA A 1103 -4.54 1.51 21.56
CA ALA A 1103 -3.91 2.54 22.41
C ALA A 1103 -2.38 2.51 22.32
N SER A 1104 -1.76 1.32 22.20
CA SER A 1104 -0.29 1.21 22.07
C SER A 1104 0.23 1.69 20.71
N LEU A 1105 -0.55 1.50 19.63
CA LEU A 1105 -0.21 2.02 18.30
C LEU A 1105 -0.25 3.55 18.30
N GLU A 1106 -1.30 4.15 18.87
CA GLU A 1106 -1.40 5.61 19.03
C GLU A 1106 -0.28 6.19 19.90
N ALA A 1107 -0.02 5.54 21.04
CA ALA A 1107 1.05 5.94 21.95
C ALA A 1107 2.43 5.86 21.30
N TYR A 1108 2.67 4.90 20.40
CA TYR A 1108 3.94 4.79 19.68
C TYR A 1108 4.13 5.90 18.66
N VAL A 1109 3.09 6.28 17.92
CA VAL A 1109 3.14 7.42 16.98
C VAL A 1109 3.48 8.72 17.73
N ASN A 1110 2.97 8.86 18.96
CA ASN A 1110 3.28 9.95 19.88
C ASN A 1110 4.61 9.80 20.64
N GLU A 1111 5.41 8.77 20.34
CA GLU A 1111 6.69 8.47 21.00
C GLU A 1111 6.59 8.25 22.53
N ALA A 1112 5.39 7.92 23.03
CA ALA A 1112 5.12 7.68 24.45
C ALA A 1112 5.47 6.25 24.89
N VAL A 1113 5.55 5.29 23.96
CA VAL A 1113 5.93 3.89 24.22
C VAL A 1113 6.94 3.39 23.18
N PRO A 1114 7.79 2.40 23.51
CA PRO A 1114 8.71 1.78 22.55
C PRO A 1114 8.06 0.68 21.71
N MET A 1115 8.68 0.33 20.57
CA MET A 1115 8.19 -0.70 19.63
C MET A 1115 7.90 -2.07 20.30
N LYS A 1116 8.69 -2.45 21.32
CA LYS A 1116 8.46 -3.70 22.08
C LYS A 1116 7.09 -3.78 22.76
N GLU A 1117 6.50 -2.64 23.13
CA GLU A 1117 5.14 -2.66 23.71
C GLU A 1117 4.08 -2.90 22.64
N ILE A 1118 4.25 -2.39 21.42
CA ILE A 1118 3.37 -2.78 20.30
C ILE A 1118 3.44 -4.28 20.07
N GLN A 1119 4.66 -4.85 19.99
CA GLN A 1119 4.83 -6.30 19.83
C GLN A 1119 4.08 -7.08 20.92
N LYS A 1120 4.31 -6.73 22.19
CA LYS A 1120 3.64 -7.37 23.32
C LYS A 1120 2.11 -7.28 23.22
N LYS A 1121 1.56 -6.10 22.92
CA LYS A 1121 0.10 -5.94 22.82
C LYS A 1121 -0.48 -6.68 21.64
N LEU A 1122 0.21 -6.72 20.51
CA LEU A 1122 -0.20 -7.49 19.33
C LEU A 1122 -0.18 -8.98 19.63
N ASP A 1123 0.90 -9.48 20.23
CA ASP A 1123 1.07 -10.89 20.57
C ASP A 1123 0.03 -11.35 21.59
N VAL A 1124 -0.27 -10.53 22.62
CA VAL A 1124 -1.34 -10.84 23.59
C VAL A 1124 -2.71 -10.87 22.93
N ALA A 1125 -3.03 -9.89 22.08
CA ALA A 1125 -4.31 -9.86 21.36
C ALA A 1125 -4.46 -11.05 20.39
N TYR A 1126 -3.39 -11.41 19.69
CA TYR A 1126 -3.31 -12.57 18.81
C TYR A 1126 -3.50 -13.87 19.60
N ASN A 1127 -2.73 -14.04 20.69
CA ASN A 1127 -2.80 -15.18 21.59
C ASN A 1127 -4.22 -15.39 22.13
N CYS A 1128 -4.95 -14.32 22.44
CA CYS A 1128 -6.28 -14.42 23.05
C CYS A 1128 -7.44 -14.59 22.07
N SER A 1129 -7.30 -14.19 20.81
CA SER A 1129 -8.45 -14.04 19.90
C SER A 1129 -8.42 -14.97 18.70
N ILE A 1130 -7.26 -15.18 18.06
CA ILE A 1130 -7.20 -15.82 16.72
C ILE A 1130 -5.93 -16.67 16.50
N LEU A 1131 -5.25 -17.08 17.57
CA LEU A 1131 -4.01 -17.87 17.51
C LEU A 1131 -4.13 -19.08 16.58
N TYR A 1132 -5.25 -19.78 16.69
CA TYR A 1132 -5.62 -20.97 15.93
C TYR A 1132 -6.80 -20.73 14.96
N GLY A 1133 -6.99 -19.49 14.47
CA GLY A 1133 -8.02 -19.17 13.49
C GLY A 1133 -7.71 -19.68 12.08
N GLY A 1134 -8.51 -19.27 11.10
CA GLY A 1134 -8.46 -19.82 9.73
C GLY A 1134 -7.10 -19.77 9.02
N ALA A 1135 -6.15 -18.90 9.41
CA ALA A 1135 -4.78 -18.89 8.87
C ALA A 1135 -4.02 -20.23 9.08
N CYS A 1136 -4.46 -21.06 10.03
CA CYS A 1136 -3.89 -22.39 10.30
C CYS A 1136 -4.09 -23.38 9.16
N TYR A 1137 -5.12 -23.18 8.34
CA TYR A 1137 -5.42 -24.02 7.18
C TYR A 1137 -4.21 -24.23 6.28
N HIS A 1138 -3.37 -23.21 6.08
CA HIS A 1138 -2.18 -23.34 5.25
C HIS A 1138 -1.19 -24.38 5.78
N SER A 1139 -1.05 -24.53 7.10
CA SER A 1139 -0.26 -25.62 7.66
C SER A 1139 -1.03 -26.94 7.60
N HIS A 1140 -2.33 -26.94 7.93
CA HIS A 1140 -3.13 -28.15 7.98
C HIS A 1140 -3.18 -28.84 6.62
N ALA A 1141 -3.51 -28.10 5.56
CA ALA A 1141 -3.62 -28.62 4.20
C ALA A 1141 -2.27 -29.05 3.61
N ASP A 1142 -1.22 -28.26 3.83
CA ASP A 1142 0.08 -28.53 3.22
C ASP A 1142 0.95 -29.51 4.01
N GLN A 1143 0.65 -29.79 5.29
CA GLN A 1143 1.43 -30.75 6.08
C GLN A 1143 0.63 -32.00 6.48
N GLY A 1144 -0.69 -31.97 6.31
CA GLY A 1144 -1.61 -32.95 6.90
C GLY A 1144 -1.55 -32.90 8.42
N GLY A 1145 -1.51 -31.68 8.98
CA GLY A 1145 -1.41 -31.46 10.43
C GLY A 1145 -0.90 -30.08 10.84
N PRO A 1146 -0.74 -29.84 12.16
CA PRO A 1146 -0.43 -28.53 12.72
C PRO A 1146 0.98 -28.04 12.39
N SER A 1147 1.12 -26.74 12.61
CA SER A 1147 2.38 -26.02 12.63
C SER A 1147 3.29 -26.49 13.76
N LYS A 1148 4.60 -26.59 13.51
CA LYS A 1148 5.64 -26.88 14.52
C LYS A 1148 6.16 -25.63 15.23
N LEU A 1149 5.52 -24.48 15.05
CA LEU A 1149 6.01 -23.22 15.60
C LEU A 1149 6.00 -23.28 17.14
N GLU A 1150 7.13 -22.96 17.74
CA GLU A 1150 7.29 -22.91 19.18
C GLU A 1150 7.52 -21.46 19.65
N LYS A 1151 7.10 -21.19 20.88
CA LYS A 1151 7.39 -19.94 21.58
C LYS A 1151 8.67 -20.07 22.40
N THR A 1152 9.37 -18.95 22.58
CA THR A 1152 10.45 -18.88 23.57
C THR A 1152 9.89 -18.73 24.98
N ASP A 1153 10.69 -19.09 25.99
CA ASP A 1153 10.40 -18.76 27.39
C ASP A 1153 10.65 -17.28 27.71
N ASN A 1154 11.40 -16.58 26.86
CA ASN A 1154 11.63 -15.15 27.01
C ASN A 1154 10.43 -14.34 26.50
N PRO A 1155 9.73 -13.57 27.36
CA PRO A 1155 8.60 -12.75 26.93
C PRO A 1155 8.95 -11.82 25.76
N ASP A 1156 10.14 -11.22 25.77
CA ASP A 1156 10.56 -10.27 24.74
C ASP A 1156 10.91 -10.93 23.39
N GLY A 1157 10.86 -12.26 23.26
CA GLY A 1157 11.19 -12.91 22.00
C GLY A 1157 12.66 -12.78 21.62
N LYS A 1158 13.57 -12.60 22.58
CA LYS A 1158 15.01 -12.60 22.30
C LYS A 1158 15.59 -13.95 22.68
N LEU A 1159 16.08 -14.70 21.70
CA LEU A 1159 16.65 -16.01 21.92
C LEU A 1159 18.04 -15.94 22.56
N GLY A 1160 18.36 -16.94 23.38
CA GLY A 1160 19.69 -17.07 23.96
C GLY A 1160 20.72 -17.40 22.88
N PHE A 1161 22.00 -17.08 23.13
CA PHE A 1161 23.10 -17.38 22.20
C PHE A 1161 23.23 -18.87 21.83
N PHE A 1162 22.69 -19.78 22.66
CA PHE A 1162 22.74 -21.23 22.49
C PHE A 1162 21.44 -21.86 22.00
N ASP A 1163 20.40 -21.08 21.72
CA ASP A 1163 19.18 -21.61 21.13
C ASP A 1163 19.42 -21.86 19.63
N PHE A 1164 19.49 -23.14 19.23
CA PHE A 1164 19.65 -23.55 17.83
C PHE A 1164 18.34 -24.10 17.22
N ASN A 1165 17.25 -24.15 18.00
CA ASN A 1165 15.98 -24.67 17.52
C ASN A 1165 15.27 -23.64 16.63
N THR A 1166 15.43 -23.79 15.32
CA THR A 1166 14.79 -22.90 14.32
C THR A 1166 13.26 -22.91 14.30
N ASN A 1167 12.60 -23.80 15.06
CA ASN A 1167 11.15 -23.78 15.24
C ASN A 1167 10.71 -22.74 16.28
N ILE A 1168 11.61 -22.25 17.13
CA ILE A 1168 11.31 -21.18 18.07
C ILE A 1168 11.36 -19.84 17.32
N ALA A 1169 10.19 -19.26 17.10
CA ALA A 1169 10.06 -17.96 16.43
C ALA A 1169 8.96 -17.07 17.05
N GLU A 1170 8.13 -17.62 17.93
CA GLU A 1170 7.10 -16.88 18.65
C GLU A 1170 7.64 -16.32 19.98
N SER A 1171 7.10 -15.18 20.40
CA SER A 1171 7.47 -14.56 21.68
C SER A 1171 6.86 -15.31 22.86
N GLY A 1172 7.40 -15.09 24.07
CA GLY A 1172 6.86 -15.69 25.28
C GLY A 1172 5.45 -15.18 25.66
N TYR A 1173 4.97 -14.10 25.03
CA TYR A 1173 3.60 -13.58 25.22
C TYR A 1173 2.51 -14.46 24.60
N VAL A 1174 2.87 -15.36 23.67
CA VAL A 1174 1.94 -16.29 23.02
C VAL A 1174 1.82 -17.59 23.82
N ASP A 1175 1.45 -17.49 25.09
CA ASP A 1175 1.49 -18.59 26.06
C ASP A 1175 0.47 -19.72 25.82
N ARG A 1176 -0.56 -19.49 25.00
CA ARG A 1176 -1.55 -20.49 24.59
C ARG A 1176 -1.07 -21.36 23.42
N LEU A 1177 0.06 -21.00 22.78
CA LEU A 1177 0.67 -21.81 21.71
C LEU A 1177 1.35 -23.05 22.30
N VAL A 1178 0.84 -24.23 21.95
CA VAL A 1178 1.41 -25.52 22.32
C VAL A 1178 1.54 -26.42 21.09
N GLN A 1179 2.77 -26.85 20.78
CA GLN A 1179 3.09 -27.61 19.56
C GLN A 1179 4.10 -28.75 19.76
N LYS A 1180 4.32 -29.21 21.01
CA LYS A 1180 5.36 -30.22 21.31
C LYS A 1180 5.16 -31.52 20.53
N ASN A 1181 3.91 -31.92 20.30
CA ASN A 1181 3.57 -33.15 19.60
C ASN A 1181 3.14 -32.93 18.14
N ALA A 1182 3.15 -31.69 17.62
CA ALA A 1182 2.72 -31.36 16.26
C ALA A 1182 3.44 -32.19 15.19
N SER A 1183 4.76 -32.38 15.34
CA SER A 1183 5.56 -33.14 14.37
C SER A 1183 5.18 -34.62 14.26
N SER A 1184 4.63 -35.20 15.33
CA SER A 1184 4.17 -36.59 15.37
C SER A 1184 2.86 -36.80 14.62
N MET A 1185 2.18 -35.72 14.25
CA MET A 1185 0.89 -35.77 13.57
C MET A 1185 0.99 -35.53 12.05
N GLN A 1186 2.10 -35.00 11.55
CA GLN A 1186 2.20 -34.64 10.13
C GLN A 1186 2.32 -35.89 9.25
N ALA A 1187 1.33 -36.12 8.38
CA ALA A 1187 1.20 -37.37 7.63
C ALA A 1187 2.48 -37.74 6.83
N HIS A 1188 3.10 -36.77 6.15
CA HIS A 1188 4.29 -37.00 5.35
C HIS A 1188 5.53 -37.42 6.16
N LYS A 1189 5.57 -37.18 7.48
CA LYS A 1189 6.63 -37.67 8.37
C LYS A 1189 6.38 -39.11 8.83
N LEU A 1190 5.12 -39.55 8.80
CA LEU A 1190 4.68 -40.87 9.23
C LEU A 1190 4.58 -41.88 8.10
N ALA A 1191 5.00 -41.53 6.88
CA ALA A 1191 4.88 -42.40 5.70
C ALA A 1191 5.37 -43.84 5.92
N LYS A 1192 6.51 -44.04 6.60
CA LYS A 1192 7.03 -45.38 6.91
C LYS A 1192 6.13 -46.15 7.89
N VAL A 1193 5.67 -45.47 8.94
CA VAL A 1193 4.77 -46.04 9.95
C VAL A 1193 3.46 -46.46 9.29
N MET A 1194 2.90 -45.59 8.44
CA MET A 1194 1.72 -45.93 7.64
C MET A 1194 1.94 -47.17 6.77
N VAL A 1195 3.04 -47.26 6.02
CA VAL A 1195 3.32 -48.44 5.18
C VAL A 1195 3.35 -49.72 6.03
N GLU A 1196 4.03 -49.69 7.17
CA GLU A 1196 4.10 -50.84 8.09
C GLU A 1196 2.71 -51.22 8.63
N GLU A 1197 1.94 -50.23 9.11
CA GLU A 1197 0.58 -50.41 9.62
C GLU A 1197 -0.37 -50.98 8.57
N PHE A 1198 -0.40 -50.40 7.36
CA PHE A 1198 -1.24 -50.90 6.27
C PHE A 1198 -0.78 -52.30 5.79
N SER A 1199 0.53 -52.52 5.64
CA SER A 1199 1.06 -53.80 5.11
C SER A 1199 0.77 -54.99 6.03
N ASN A 1200 0.89 -54.81 7.35
CA ASN A 1200 0.64 -55.86 8.34
C ASN A 1200 -0.83 -56.31 8.33
N ASP A 1201 -1.75 -55.37 8.13
CA ASP A 1201 -3.19 -55.64 8.17
C ASP A 1201 -3.66 -56.40 6.93
N PHE A 1202 -3.19 -56.02 5.73
CA PHE A 1202 -3.48 -56.78 4.52
C PHE A 1202 -2.89 -58.21 4.54
N ALA A 1203 -1.77 -58.44 5.23
CA ALA A 1203 -1.22 -59.80 5.39
C ALA A 1203 -2.12 -60.70 6.24
N SER A 1204 -2.83 -60.13 7.22
CA SER A 1204 -3.87 -60.86 7.99
C SER A 1204 -5.08 -61.22 7.12
N TYR A 1205 -5.32 -60.48 6.05
CA TYR A 1205 -6.43 -60.63 5.12
C TYR A 1205 -6.26 -61.83 4.19
N THR A 1206 -5.07 -61.98 3.59
CA THR A 1206 -4.73 -63.15 2.77
C THR A 1206 -4.84 -64.41 3.61
N ALA A 1207 -4.34 -64.37 4.86
CA ALA A 1207 -4.45 -65.49 5.78
C ALA A 1207 -5.89 -65.87 6.12
N ALA A 1208 -6.78 -64.89 6.37
CA ALA A 1208 -8.19 -65.13 6.70
C ALA A 1208 -9.01 -65.61 5.48
N ARG A 1209 -8.81 -64.98 4.31
CA ARG A 1209 -9.47 -65.35 3.05
C ARG A 1209 -8.99 -66.72 2.55
N ASP A 1210 -7.69 -67.03 2.65
CA ASP A 1210 -7.17 -68.35 2.34
C ASP A 1210 -7.73 -69.40 3.31
N GLN A 1211 -7.93 -69.06 4.59
CA GLN A 1211 -8.61 -69.94 5.54
C GLN A 1211 -10.07 -70.19 5.16
N GLU A 1212 -10.78 -69.15 4.73
CA GLU A 1212 -12.20 -69.21 4.35
C GLU A 1212 -12.40 -69.97 3.02
N LEU A 1213 -11.53 -69.75 2.03
CA LEU A 1213 -11.46 -70.52 0.78
C LEU A 1213 -11.00 -71.96 0.98
N HIS A 1214 -10.26 -72.25 2.05
CA HIS A 1214 -9.82 -73.61 2.39
C HIS A 1214 -10.88 -74.36 3.23
N LEU A 1215 -11.83 -73.63 3.83
CA LEU A 1215 -12.99 -74.16 4.57
C LEU A 1215 -14.24 -74.35 3.68
N LEU A 1216 -14.36 -73.58 2.59
CA LEU A 1216 -15.32 -73.78 1.49
C LEU A 1216 -14.83 -74.86 0.52
#